data_AF-A0A3R5Y1R0-F1
#
_entry.id   AF-A0A3R5Y1R0-F1
#
_cell.length_a   1.000
_cell.length_b   1.000
_cell.length_c   1.000
_cell.angle_alpha   90.00
_cell.angle_beta   90.00
_cell.angle_gamma   90.00
#
_symmetry.space_group_name_H-M   'P 1'
#
loop_
_entity.id
_entity.type
_entity.pdbx_description
1 polymer ?
#
loop_
_entity_poly.entity_id
_entity_poly.type
_entity_poly.pdbx_seq_one_letter_code
_entity_poly.pdbx_strand_id
1 'polypeptide(L)'
;MTKATIELIDQLCGIIDKSKYLILSGTMAVGKTYLANLIAEKSCEAKYCSQGIFNKGGTYEIETELISIHPSFYYEDFVNGIIIDTESGNINFHYADKVFLTLLKKANKSWEKKEDKKYFLILDDISRGAISGILGDMLPLIEPHGQTTYKTVLSDGETISVSPNVYIIATRSTLIDSVEQMNYGFLRHFYEYQLNNDYMYMCDSATDVYSDYDMSANAMFYRTKRIVTDYLRHRYQMSSVEKERYVIGHGMYKDTGTAMIARNQIIPLLRQYVKDNVLAKTANVSIAALQKLVDGQYSKDRTLADVNRIVLQKTGITADSFRSEGLTHQPLVNLVSRIKEQGLVDDTDIANDIMFNPQVVVRKKAKLDKVERDFPTPGYLYIEKSNRDIYTYGTTKNKSGATKRPRFFYSGSVNDAVSVDGIDYAIASEMQPGEYSRWYEELDSGNEENERYSSSPNSIMFRILRSYYRALSKHYGGYLSEYPGDENIARLKAYAEQEYKHLVSESRKLHPEVSDEKEVNAKANDDFRDVIHDLVLFWKDRGETISVGGQTILVEGVYKVDSSKRYEEYSRAMETLGIHQMIMQGPPGTSKTYSAREYLKYEACKVNGREISDSDLDALQIMDYKEGATISSWAKDNVGKTPGIAWDIVQFHPSYGYEDFVRGIEVGTIKTEHGSNVSYETVNKILGKIAEVASRKEYEKTKFYLVIDEINRANLATVFGELIYGLEYRGRSVATPYTVKNSNKVELPDNLYIIGTMNTADKSIGGIDYAIRRRFLFFSLLPERKTILEFRKGKCSDPDEEKKQIEINETAVSLFDRVSELFNSENLNSEYYKDDVQIGHTYFLVTSVEQLYLRFRYQIIPILREYYKDGMFQLETPETDTDGWYGLLGCINGTVDINAEEDRVKDIFEKLIKNG
;
A
#
# COMPACT_ATOMS: atom_id res chain seq x y z
N MET A 1 12.28 1.19 18.02
CA MET A 1 11.92 0.26 19.10
C MET A 1 11.61 1.09 20.33
N THR A 2 10.51 0.79 21.03
CA THR A 2 10.14 1.50 22.27
C THR A 2 11.00 1.06 23.43
N LYS A 3 10.98 1.81 24.54
CA LYS A 3 11.67 1.42 25.77
C LYS A 3 11.17 0.07 26.29
N ALA A 4 9.86 -0.17 26.23
CA ALA A 4 9.24 -1.43 26.63
C ALA A 4 9.74 -2.62 25.79
N THR A 5 9.92 -2.44 24.47
CA THR A 5 10.49 -3.50 23.61
C THR A 5 11.92 -3.84 24.00
N ILE A 6 12.76 -2.84 24.30
CA ILE A 6 14.17 -3.05 24.66
C ILE A 6 14.29 -3.81 25.98
N GLU A 7 13.49 -3.43 26.98
CA GLU A 7 13.43 -4.10 28.29
C GLU A 7 12.96 -5.56 28.15
N LEU A 8 11.93 -5.79 27.33
CA LEU A 8 11.43 -7.14 27.04
C LEU A 8 12.50 -8.02 26.38
N ILE A 9 13.21 -7.51 25.38
CA ILE A 9 14.29 -8.27 24.72
C ILE A 9 15.39 -8.60 25.74
N ASP A 10 15.76 -7.67 26.61
CA ASP A 10 16.77 -7.93 27.65
C ASP A 10 16.37 -9.05 28.60
N GLN A 11 15.11 -9.00 29.06
CA GLN A 11 14.51 -10.04 29.89
C GLN A 11 14.54 -11.41 29.19
N LEU A 12 14.11 -11.47 27.93
CA LEU A 12 14.03 -12.71 27.17
C LEU A 12 15.40 -13.27 26.82
N CYS A 13 16.38 -12.43 26.50
CA CYS A 13 17.78 -12.84 26.36
C CYS A 13 18.33 -13.46 27.66
N GLY A 14 18.02 -12.85 28.82
CA GLY A 14 18.41 -13.41 30.11
C GLY A 14 17.75 -14.76 30.43
N ILE A 15 16.50 -14.96 29.98
CA ILE A 15 15.78 -16.23 30.11
C ILE A 15 16.42 -17.29 29.21
N ILE A 16 16.55 -17.03 27.91
CA ILE A 16 17.05 -18.03 26.95
C ILE A 16 18.51 -18.40 27.20
N ASP A 17 19.32 -17.47 27.70
CA ASP A 17 20.69 -17.77 28.12
C ASP A 17 20.69 -18.90 29.15
N LYS A 18 19.75 -18.88 30.11
CA LYS A 18 19.64 -19.89 31.16
C LYS A 18 18.85 -21.13 30.76
N SER A 19 17.71 -20.96 30.08
CA SER A 19 16.80 -22.06 29.75
C SER A 19 17.16 -22.82 28.48
N LYS A 20 17.98 -22.23 27.60
CA LYS A 20 18.33 -22.68 26.24
C LYS A 20 17.16 -22.75 25.24
N TYR A 21 15.95 -23.00 25.72
CA TYR A 21 14.75 -23.20 24.93
C TYR A 21 13.66 -22.20 25.33
N LEU A 22 13.10 -21.49 24.35
CA LEU A 22 12.09 -20.44 24.54
C LEU A 22 10.95 -20.59 23.53
N ILE A 23 9.70 -20.58 24.00
CA ILE A 23 8.52 -20.43 23.14
C ILE A 23 7.98 -19.02 23.31
N LEU A 24 7.80 -18.31 22.20
CA LEU A 24 7.07 -17.05 22.14
C LEU A 24 5.66 -17.33 21.63
N SER A 25 4.65 -17.28 22.52
CA SER A 25 3.25 -17.48 22.16
C SER A 25 2.47 -16.16 22.13
N GLY A 26 1.43 -16.08 21.31
CA GLY A 26 0.55 -14.92 21.28
C GLY A 26 -0.32 -14.85 20.03
N THR A 27 -1.19 -13.84 19.96
CA THR A 27 -2.05 -13.57 18.80
C THR A 27 -1.24 -13.23 17.54
N MET A 28 -1.90 -13.11 16.40
CA MET A 28 -1.28 -12.72 15.15
C MET A 28 -0.67 -11.31 15.25
N ALA A 29 0.51 -11.12 14.62
CA ALA A 29 1.16 -9.82 14.46
C ALA A 29 1.56 -9.07 15.76
N VAL A 30 1.86 -9.79 16.84
CA VAL A 30 2.49 -9.21 18.06
C VAL A 30 4.02 -9.20 18.04
N GLY A 31 4.63 -9.40 16.86
CA GLY A 31 6.10 -9.35 16.71
C GLY A 31 6.85 -10.58 17.19
N LYS A 32 6.24 -11.77 17.29
CA LYS A 32 6.89 -13.02 17.75
C LYS A 32 8.21 -13.33 17.02
N THR A 33 8.13 -13.44 15.70
CA THR A 33 9.28 -13.79 14.83
C THR A 33 10.32 -12.67 14.81
N TYR A 34 9.87 -11.42 14.87
CA TYR A 34 10.75 -10.25 14.98
C TYR A 34 11.55 -10.28 16.29
N LEU A 35 10.88 -10.53 17.42
CA LEU A 35 11.52 -10.68 18.72
C LEU A 35 12.47 -11.88 18.75
N ALA A 36 12.10 -13.02 18.16
CA ALA A 36 12.97 -14.19 18.09
C ALA A 36 14.33 -13.87 17.42
N ASN A 37 14.31 -13.15 16.29
CA ASN A 37 15.52 -12.70 15.61
C ASN A 37 16.33 -11.73 16.49
N LEU A 38 15.69 -10.72 17.07
CA LEU A 38 16.38 -9.75 17.92
C LEU A 38 16.98 -10.37 19.19
N ILE A 39 16.30 -11.36 19.77
CA ILE A 39 16.81 -12.12 20.92
C ILE A 39 18.08 -12.88 20.54
N ALA A 40 18.08 -13.54 19.38
CA ALA A 40 19.27 -14.23 18.88
C ALA A 40 20.43 -13.26 18.63
N GLU A 41 20.18 -12.14 17.94
CA GLU A 41 21.17 -11.11 17.65
C GLU A 41 21.75 -10.49 18.94
N LYS A 42 20.89 -10.09 19.90
CA LYS A 42 21.31 -9.45 21.16
C LYS A 42 21.98 -10.43 22.14
N SER A 43 21.80 -11.75 21.95
CA SER A 43 22.47 -12.78 22.75
C SER A 43 23.99 -12.86 22.53
N CYS A 44 24.54 -12.05 21.60
CA CYS A 44 25.98 -11.86 21.44
C CYS A 44 26.64 -11.11 22.61
N GLU A 45 25.87 -10.33 23.39
CA GLU A 45 26.40 -9.49 24.46
C GLU A 45 27.07 -10.31 25.57
N ALA A 46 28.16 -9.76 26.13
CA ALA A 46 28.98 -10.42 27.13
C ALA A 46 28.26 -10.79 28.44
N LYS A 47 27.15 -10.10 28.74
CA LYS A 47 26.34 -10.36 29.94
C LYS A 47 25.54 -11.66 29.88
N TYR A 48 25.33 -12.22 28.69
CA TYR A 48 24.63 -13.49 28.48
C TYR A 48 25.65 -14.63 28.34
N CYS A 49 26.27 -15.04 29.45
CA CYS A 49 27.45 -15.92 29.46
C CYS A 49 27.18 -17.32 30.05
N SER A 50 25.95 -17.83 29.97
CA SER A 50 25.61 -19.18 30.46
C SER A 50 26.50 -20.31 29.94
N GLN A 51 27.15 -20.12 28.79
CA GLN A 51 28.08 -21.09 28.20
C GLN A 51 29.51 -21.03 28.76
N GLY A 52 29.83 -20.06 29.62
CA GLY A 52 31.14 -19.89 30.24
C GLY A 52 31.86 -18.60 29.83
N ILE A 53 33.10 -18.43 30.33
CA ILE A 53 33.92 -17.24 30.13
C ILE A 53 34.52 -17.23 28.71
N PHE A 54 34.56 -16.06 28.07
CA PHE A 54 35.13 -15.84 26.75
C PHE A 54 36.59 -16.25 26.64
N ASN A 55 36.95 -16.84 25.51
CA ASN A 55 38.35 -17.07 25.18
C ASN A 55 39.04 -15.82 24.60
N LYS A 56 38.28 -14.92 23.95
CA LYS A 56 38.83 -13.70 23.31
C LYS A 56 38.41 -12.36 23.94
N GLY A 57 37.83 -12.35 25.15
CA GLY A 57 37.51 -11.13 25.90
C GLY A 57 36.47 -10.20 25.24
N GLY A 58 35.58 -10.73 24.40
CA GLY A 58 34.65 -9.97 23.55
C GLY A 58 33.19 -10.43 23.61
N THR A 59 32.45 -10.23 22.52
CA THR A 59 31.08 -10.71 22.26
C THR A 59 31.09 -12.10 21.59
N TYR A 60 29.99 -12.83 21.67
CA TYR A 60 29.84 -14.10 20.94
C TYR A 60 29.49 -13.86 19.47
N GLU A 61 30.03 -14.70 18.58
CA GLU A 61 29.54 -14.80 17.20
C GLU A 61 28.22 -15.59 17.19
N ILE A 62 27.23 -15.13 16.43
CA ILE A 62 25.89 -15.74 16.36
C ILE A 62 25.70 -16.37 14.98
N GLU A 63 25.44 -17.67 14.94
CA GLU A 63 24.96 -18.36 13.74
C GLU A 63 23.48 -18.72 13.95
N THR A 64 22.60 -18.26 13.08
CA THR A 64 21.14 -18.47 13.20
C THR A 64 20.61 -19.19 11.98
N GLU A 65 19.85 -20.25 12.19
CA GLU A 65 19.01 -20.89 11.16
C GLU A 65 17.54 -20.67 11.54
N LEU A 66 16.75 -20.16 10.60
CA LEU A 66 15.32 -19.92 10.79
C LEU A 66 14.53 -20.79 9.81
N ILE A 67 13.52 -21.48 10.34
CA ILE A 67 12.67 -22.38 9.59
C ILE A 67 11.21 -22.06 9.90
N SER A 68 10.41 -21.85 8.87
CA SER A 68 8.96 -21.67 9.00
C SER A 68 8.27 -23.01 8.81
N ILE A 69 7.45 -23.43 9.77
CA ILE A 69 6.71 -24.68 9.70
C ILE A 69 5.42 -24.49 8.91
N HIS A 70 5.15 -25.43 7.99
CA HIS A 70 3.90 -25.50 7.23
C HIS A 70 3.31 -26.92 7.28
N PRO A 71 2.03 -27.12 6.90
CA PRO A 71 1.36 -28.41 7.05
C PRO A 71 1.98 -29.59 6.30
N SER A 72 2.79 -29.32 5.28
CA SER A 72 3.49 -30.33 4.48
C SER A 72 4.97 -30.48 4.86
N PHE A 73 5.39 -29.95 6.01
CA PHE A 73 6.78 -30.02 6.46
C PHE A 73 6.99 -31.29 7.30
N TYR A 74 7.90 -32.18 6.90
CA TYR A 74 8.10 -33.49 7.51
C TYR A 74 9.49 -33.67 8.12
N TYR A 75 9.72 -34.84 8.74
CA TYR A 75 11.00 -35.21 9.34
C TYR A 75 12.15 -35.14 8.33
N GLU A 76 11.89 -35.61 7.10
CA GLU A 76 12.85 -35.66 5.99
C GLU A 76 13.28 -34.27 5.50
N ASP A 77 12.52 -33.23 5.82
CA ASP A 77 12.83 -31.84 5.48
C ASP A 77 13.69 -31.16 6.56
N PHE A 78 13.63 -31.65 7.79
CA PHE A 78 14.19 -30.98 8.97
C PHE A 78 15.40 -31.67 9.60
N VAL A 79 15.35 -33.00 9.76
CA VAL A 79 16.38 -33.78 10.46
C VAL A 79 17.37 -34.38 9.46
N ASN A 80 16.94 -35.40 8.72
CA ASN A 80 17.68 -36.04 7.65
C ASN A 80 16.70 -36.69 6.68
N GLY A 81 17.03 -36.64 5.41
CA GLY A 81 16.14 -37.13 4.38
C GLY A 81 16.83 -37.27 3.05
N ILE A 82 16.07 -37.77 2.09
CA ILE A 82 16.54 -37.88 0.71
C ILE A 82 16.58 -36.47 0.13
N ILE A 83 17.75 -36.05 -0.35
CA ILE A 83 17.87 -34.93 -1.26
C ILE A 83 17.81 -35.49 -2.67
N ILE A 84 17.05 -34.77 -3.49
CA ILE A 84 16.98 -35.00 -4.91
C ILE A 84 17.87 -33.94 -5.55
N ASP A 85 18.93 -34.40 -6.21
CA ASP A 85 19.73 -33.60 -7.11
C ASP A 85 19.97 -34.37 -8.40
N THR A 86 20.58 -33.68 -9.35
CA THR A 86 20.75 -34.22 -10.70
C THR A 86 22.18 -33.99 -11.14
N GLU A 87 22.91 -35.10 -11.30
CA GLU A 87 24.26 -35.11 -11.85
C GLU A 87 24.26 -35.84 -13.19
N SER A 88 24.81 -35.20 -14.23
CA SER A 88 24.92 -35.78 -15.57
C SER A 88 23.58 -36.26 -16.17
N GLY A 89 22.46 -35.63 -15.80
CA GLY A 89 21.12 -35.93 -16.32
C GLY A 89 20.41 -37.11 -15.63
N ASN A 90 21.02 -37.75 -14.64
CA ASN A 90 20.36 -38.77 -13.82
C ASN A 90 19.90 -38.17 -12.49
N ILE A 91 18.75 -38.63 -11.97
CA ILE A 91 18.38 -38.32 -10.58
C ILE A 91 19.32 -39.08 -9.66
N ASN A 92 20.02 -38.34 -8.82
CA ASN A 92 20.71 -38.89 -7.67
C ASN A 92 19.83 -38.67 -6.45
N PHE A 93 19.52 -39.78 -5.78
CA PHE A 93 18.90 -39.77 -4.47
C PHE A 93 20.01 -40.07 -3.48
N HIS A 94 20.36 -39.09 -2.66
CA HIS A 94 21.31 -39.31 -1.59
C HIS A 94 20.72 -38.84 -0.27
N TYR A 95 21.05 -39.58 0.77
CA TYR A 95 20.64 -39.22 2.12
C TYR A 95 21.55 -38.11 2.62
N ALA A 96 20.97 -37.06 3.16
CA ALA A 96 21.72 -35.92 3.65
C ALA A 96 21.14 -35.39 4.95
N ASP A 97 22.05 -34.92 5.81
CA ASP A 97 21.71 -34.13 6.99
C ASP A 97 21.00 -32.85 6.55
N LYS A 98 19.86 -32.56 7.17
CA LYS A 98 19.10 -31.34 6.91
C LYS A 98 19.45 -30.30 7.97
N VAL A 99 18.63 -29.25 8.08
CA VAL A 99 18.97 -28.04 8.84
C VAL A 99 19.29 -28.36 10.31
N PHE A 100 18.50 -29.23 10.95
CA PHE A 100 18.70 -29.56 12.37
C PHE A 100 20.02 -30.27 12.63
N LEU A 101 20.28 -31.39 11.94
CA LEU A 101 21.52 -32.16 12.14
C LEU A 101 22.75 -31.37 11.69
N THR A 102 22.67 -30.63 10.59
CA THR A 102 23.77 -29.78 10.11
C THR A 102 24.15 -28.73 11.16
N LEU A 103 23.16 -28.07 11.77
CA LEU A 103 23.38 -27.09 12.84
C LEU A 103 24.01 -27.75 14.07
N LEU A 104 23.50 -28.89 14.51
CA LEU A 104 24.06 -29.62 15.66
C LEU A 104 25.50 -30.08 15.43
N LYS A 105 25.80 -30.65 14.26
CA LYS A 105 27.17 -31.09 13.91
C LYS A 105 28.15 -29.90 13.89
N LYS A 106 27.73 -28.74 13.36
CA LYS A 106 28.53 -27.50 13.42
C LYS A 106 28.73 -27.01 14.85
N ALA A 107 27.65 -26.95 15.63
CA ALA A 107 27.68 -26.45 17.00
C ALA A 107 28.55 -27.32 17.92
N ASN A 108 28.46 -28.65 17.79
CA ASN A 108 29.30 -29.60 18.52
C ASN A 108 30.79 -29.42 18.18
N LYS A 109 31.13 -29.29 16.89
CA LYS A 109 32.52 -29.02 16.47
C LYS A 109 33.05 -27.69 17.01
N SER A 110 32.22 -26.66 16.99
CA SER A 110 32.55 -25.33 17.52
C SER A 110 32.75 -25.37 19.04
N TRP A 111 31.91 -26.15 19.74
CA TRP A 111 32.00 -26.38 21.18
C TRP A 111 33.28 -27.13 21.57
N GLU A 112 33.63 -28.19 20.85
CA GLU A 112 34.89 -28.95 21.05
C GLU A 112 36.13 -28.08 20.87
N LYS A 113 36.09 -27.18 19.88
CA LYS A 113 37.15 -26.19 19.62
C LYS A 113 37.15 -25.02 20.61
N LYS A 114 36.15 -24.94 21.50
CA LYS A 114 35.93 -23.83 22.44
C LYS A 114 35.87 -22.47 21.74
N GLU A 115 35.17 -22.40 20.62
CA GLU A 115 34.97 -21.11 19.95
C GLU A 115 33.89 -20.30 20.70
N ASP A 116 34.06 -18.98 20.73
CA ASP A 116 33.08 -18.06 21.33
C ASP A 116 31.87 -17.87 20.38
N LYS A 117 31.20 -18.96 19.98
CA LYS A 117 30.05 -18.95 19.07
C LYS A 117 28.79 -19.52 19.72
N LYS A 118 27.63 -18.93 19.41
CA LYS A 118 26.31 -19.46 19.75
C LYS A 118 25.53 -19.79 18.48
N TYR A 119 24.79 -20.89 18.54
CA TYR A 119 23.98 -21.40 17.45
C TYR A 119 22.50 -21.30 17.83
N PHE A 120 21.72 -20.56 17.06
CA PHE A 120 20.29 -20.37 17.27
C PHE A 120 19.50 -21.09 16.18
N LEU A 121 18.52 -21.87 16.60
CA LEU A 121 17.50 -22.43 15.72
C LEU A 121 16.17 -21.75 16.02
N ILE A 122 15.62 -21.02 15.05
CA ILE A 122 14.32 -20.36 15.16
C ILE A 122 13.28 -21.18 14.40
N LEU A 123 12.31 -21.76 15.11
CA LEU A 123 11.19 -22.49 14.57
C LEU A 123 9.95 -21.58 14.54
N ASP A 124 9.63 -21.03 13.38
CA ASP A 124 8.51 -20.12 13.21
C ASP A 124 7.19 -20.86 12.96
N ASP A 125 6.16 -20.46 13.70
CA ASP A 125 4.77 -20.93 13.64
C ASP A 125 4.60 -22.45 13.81
N ILE A 126 5.15 -22.97 14.92
CA ILE A 126 5.11 -24.41 15.26
C ILE A 126 3.68 -24.99 15.35
N SER A 127 2.66 -24.13 15.46
CA SER A 127 1.23 -24.50 15.46
C SER A 127 0.72 -25.10 14.14
N ARG A 128 1.43 -24.91 13.02
CA ARG A 128 0.95 -25.30 11.68
C ARG A 128 1.25 -26.74 11.27
N GLY A 129 2.24 -27.37 11.90
CA GLY A 129 2.72 -28.69 11.52
C GLY A 129 2.84 -29.64 12.72
N ALA A 130 2.97 -30.93 12.42
CA ALA A 130 3.11 -31.98 13.42
C ALA A 130 4.52 -31.97 14.04
N ILE A 131 4.80 -31.05 14.97
CA ILE A 131 6.17 -30.83 15.51
C ILE A 131 6.83 -32.09 16.07
N SER A 132 6.04 -33.01 16.66
CA SER A 132 6.55 -34.31 17.12
C SER A 132 6.93 -35.23 15.97
N GLY A 133 6.16 -35.22 14.88
CA GLY A 133 6.51 -35.93 13.65
C GLY A 133 7.76 -35.35 12.99
N ILE A 134 7.87 -34.02 12.94
CA ILE A 134 9.02 -33.31 12.36
C ILE A 134 10.32 -33.62 13.11
N LEU A 135 10.29 -33.68 14.45
CA LEU A 135 11.46 -34.01 15.27
C LEU A 135 11.72 -35.51 15.37
N GLY A 136 10.68 -36.35 15.29
CA GLY A 136 10.79 -37.80 15.32
C GLY A 136 11.61 -38.31 16.52
N ASP A 137 12.61 -39.13 16.23
CA ASP A 137 13.54 -39.73 17.17
C ASP A 137 14.61 -38.76 17.73
N MET A 138 14.67 -37.52 17.22
CA MET A 138 15.53 -36.46 17.74
C MET A 138 14.90 -35.70 18.91
N LEU A 139 13.59 -35.85 19.14
CA LEU A 139 12.87 -35.20 20.24
C LEU A 139 13.52 -35.43 21.63
N PRO A 140 14.05 -36.62 21.97
CA PRO A 140 14.77 -36.86 23.23
C PRO A 140 16.04 -36.01 23.44
N LEU A 141 16.66 -35.52 22.36
CA LEU A 141 17.89 -34.72 22.43
C LEU A 141 17.66 -33.32 23.02
N ILE A 142 16.44 -32.80 22.88
CA ILE A 142 16.04 -31.50 23.42
C ILE A 142 15.36 -31.63 24.80
N GLU A 143 15.30 -32.83 25.36
CA GLU A 143 14.83 -33.04 26.74
C GLU A 143 15.91 -32.65 27.76
N PRO A 144 15.57 -32.00 28.89
CA PRO A 144 16.47 -31.69 29.98
C PRO A 144 16.73 -32.94 30.81
N HIS A 145 17.95 -33.46 30.73
CA HIS A 145 18.35 -34.66 31.48
C HIS A 145 19.12 -34.32 32.76
N GLY A 146 18.83 -33.19 33.42
CA GLY A 146 19.64 -32.74 34.57
C GLY A 146 21.10 -32.48 34.16
N GLN A 147 22.07 -33.20 34.75
CA GLN A 147 23.49 -33.11 34.34
C GLN A 147 23.86 -34.09 33.22
N THR A 148 22.97 -35.00 32.84
CA THR A 148 23.25 -36.00 31.80
C THR A 148 23.09 -35.38 30.42
N THR A 149 24.02 -35.67 29.51
CA THR A 149 23.91 -35.27 28.11
C THR A 149 23.36 -36.44 27.32
N TYR A 150 22.14 -36.33 26.80
CA TYR A 150 21.56 -37.38 25.96
C TYR A 150 22.21 -37.36 24.59
N LYS A 151 22.43 -38.56 24.08
CA LYS A 151 23.13 -38.81 22.83
C LYS A 151 22.31 -39.81 22.03
N THR A 152 22.11 -39.54 20.76
CA THR A 152 21.56 -40.51 19.82
C THR A 152 22.63 -40.92 18.82
N VAL A 153 22.53 -42.14 18.31
CA VAL A 153 23.44 -42.66 17.30
C VAL A 153 22.71 -42.56 15.96
N LEU A 154 23.29 -41.77 15.06
CA LEU A 154 22.79 -41.61 13.70
C LEU A 154 22.99 -42.89 12.89
N SER A 155 22.32 -42.98 11.75
CA SER A 155 22.39 -44.14 10.85
C SER A 155 23.81 -44.43 10.32
N ASP A 156 24.70 -43.45 10.32
CA ASP A 156 26.12 -43.56 9.94
C ASP A 156 27.04 -43.95 11.12
N GLY A 157 26.48 -44.15 12.31
CA GLY A 157 27.21 -44.46 13.54
C GLY A 157 27.75 -43.23 14.29
N GLU A 158 27.60 -42.02 13.74
CA GLU A 158 27.99 -40.78 14.42
C GLU A 158 27.07 -40.56 15.63
N THR A 159 27.65 -40.20 16.78
CA THR A 159 26.89 -39.89 17.98
C THR A 159 26.63 -38.40 18.06
N ILE A 160 25.37 -37.99 18.13
CA ILE A 160 24.98 -36.57 18.18
C ILE A 160 24.28 -36.21 19.49
N SER A 161 24.56 -35.01 19.98
CA SER A 161 23.93 -34.37 21.15
C SER A 161 23.71 -32.88 20.89
N VAL A 162 22.89 -32.25 21.72
CA VAL A 162 22.74 -30.78 21.74
C VAL A 162 23.82 -30.19 22.66
N SER A 163 24.80 -29.49 22.11
CA SER A 163 25.86 -28.84 22.88
C SER A 163 25.35 -27.59 23.64
N PRO A 164 26.04 -27.15 24.71
CA PRO A 164 25.62 -25.99 25.52
C PRO A 164 25.56 -24.64 24.79
N ASN A 165 26.19 -24.54 23.60
CA ASN A 165 26.17 -23.37 22.74
C ASN A 165 25.00 -23.36 21.74
N VAL A 166 24.06 -24.32 21.81
CA VAL A 166 22.84 -24.37 20.99
C VAL A 166 21.64 -23.82 21.77
N TYR A 167 20.83 -23.00 21.10
CA TYR A 167 19.62 -22.37 21.63
C TYR A 167 18.48 -22.56 20.63
N ILE A 168 17.26 -22.78 21.12
CA ILE A 168 16.08 -22.95 20.25
C ILE A 168 15.00 -21.95 20.66
N ILE A 169 14.54 -21.15 19.71
CA ILE A 169 13.38 -20.25 19.86
C ILE A 169 12.27 -20.78 18.98
N ALA A 170 11.09 -21.03 19.53
CA ALA A 170 9.91 -21.39 18.75
C ALA A 170 8.85 -20.30 18.86
N THR A 171 8.12 -20.00 17.78
CA THR A 171 6.98 -19.07 17.81
C THR A 171 5.68 -19.84 17.65
N ARG A 172 4.65 -19.46 18.41
CA ARG A 172 3.35 -20.13 18.41
C ARG A 172 2.22 -19.12 18.28
N SER A 173 1.29 -19.36 17.36
CA SER A 173 0.05 -18.60 17.28
C SER A 173 -1.00 -19.18 18.23
N THR A 174 -1.72 -18.32 18.94
CA THR A 174 -2.84 -18.72 19.82
C THR A 174 -4.21 -18.60 19.14
N LEU A 175 -4.24 -18.17 17.87
CA LEU A 175 -5.46 -17.88 17.10
C LEU A 175 -5.99 -19.12 16.37
N ILE A 176 -5.09 -20.03 16.00
CA ILE A 176 -5.38 -21.27 15.29
C ILE A 176 -5.22 -22.39 16.32
N ASP A 177 -6.32 -23.08 16.63
CA ASP A 177 -6.21 -24.38 17.31
C ASP A 177 -5.59 -25.35 16.30
N SER A 178 -4.40 -25.86 16.60
CA SER A 178 -3.74 -26.83 15.75
C SER A 178 -4.63 -28.08 15.60
N VAL A 179 -4.71 -28.62 14.37
CA VAL A 179 -5.48 -29.84 14.08
C VAL A 179 -4.99 -31.02 14.93
N GLU A 180 -3.71 -31.02 15.30
CA GLU A 180 -3.13 -31.93 16.29
C GLU A 180 -2.93 -31.26 17.64
N GLN A 181 -3.27 -31.96 18.73
CA GLN A 181 -2.86 -31.55 20.07
C GLN A 181 -1.33 -31.60 20.15
N MET A 182 -0.71 -30.44 20.44
CA MET A 182 0.74 -30.40 20.64
C MET A 182 1.16 -31.33 21.77
N ASN A 183 2.22 -32.11 21.51
CA ASN A 183 2.76 -33.06 22.45
C ASN A 183 3.29 -32.33 23.71
N TYR A 184 2.73 -32.68 24.86
CA TYR A 184 3.15 -32.19 26.18
C TYR A 184 4.64 -32.42 26.44
N GLY A 185 5.20 -33.50 25.90
CA GLY A 185 6.62 -33.81 25.94
C GLY A 185 7.50 -32.78 25.25
N PHE A 186 7.04 -32.09 24.20
CA PHE A 186 7.81 -30.99 23.60
C PHE A 186 7.69 -29.73 24.46
N LEU A 187 6.47 -29.33 24.82
CA LEU A 187 6.19 -28.05 25.49
C LEU A 187 6.81 -27.92 26.88
N ARG A 188 6.85 -29.00 27.68
CA ARG A 188 7.32 -28.96 29.07
C ARG A 188 8.78 -28.53 29.24
N HIS A 189 9.56 -28.50 28.15
CA HIS A 189 10.99 -28.19 28.15
C HIS A 189 11.31 -26.76 27.71
N PHE A 190 10.34 -26.09 27.11
CA PHE A 190 10.50 -24.72 26.69
C PHE A 190 9.97 -23.81 27.78
N TYR A 191 10.70 -22.73 28.05
CA TYR A 191 10.11 -21.61 28.75
C TYR A 191 9.10 -20.95 27.83
N GLU A 192 7.81 -21.04 28.11
CA GLU A 192 6.77 -20.35 27.32
C GLU A 192 6.57 -18.93 27.85
N TYR A 193 6.80 -17.93 27.00
CA TYR A 193 6.49 -16.54 27.24
C TYR A 193 5.34 -16.12 26.33
N GLN A 194 4.21 -15.75 26.94
CA GLN A 194 3.08 -15.22 26.21
C GLN A 194 3.24 -13.71 26.00
N LEU A 195 3.33 -13.31 24.74
CA LEU A 195 3.41 -11.92 24.31
C LEU A 195 2.02 -11.30 24.40
N ASN A 196 1.94 -10.25 25.23
CA ASN A 196 0.75 -9.44 25.37
C ASN A 196 0.57 -8.55 24.14
N ASN A 197 -0.69 -8.39 23.74
CA ASN A 197 -1.03 -7.44 22.71
C ASN A 197 -1.24 -6.06 23.34
N ASP A 198 -0.18 -5.26 23.34
CA ASP A 198 -0.12 -4.02 24.10
C ASP A 198 0.44 -2.86 23.27
N TYR A 199 -0.16 -1.68 23.46
CA TYR A 199 0.20 -0.44 22.78
C TYR A 199 1.58 0.09 23.22
N MET A 200 2.08 -0.30 24.41
CA MET A 200 3.39 0.13 24.90
C MET A 200 4.55 -0.30 23.96
N TYR A 201 4.31 -1.31 23.12
CA TYR A 201 5.28 -1.79 22.13
C TYR A 201 5.20 -1.02 20.80
N MET A 202 4.18 -0.18 20.60
CA MET A 202 4.01 0.64 19.40
C MET A 202 4.75 1.97 19.51
N CYS A 203 4.48 2.73 20.57
CA CYS A 203 5.09 4.04 20.79
C CYS A 203 5.13 4.37 22.28
N ASP A 204 6.23 4.96 22.75
CA ASP A 204 6.39 5.37 24.17
C ASP A 204 5.38 6.47 24.59
N SER A 205 4.74 7.14 23.63
CA SER A 205 3.74 8.21 23.87
C SER A 205 2.28 7.76 23.69
N ALA A 206 2.03 6.50 23.37
CA ALA A 206 0.69 5.99 23.13
C ALA A 206 -0.16 5.97 24.42
N THR A 207 -1.46 6.21 24.30
CA THR A 207 -2.41 6.30 25.43
C THR A 207 -3.70 5.53 25.12
N ASP A 208 -4.53 5.21 26.11
CA ASP A 208 -5.83 4.56 25.88
C ASP A 208 -6.95 5.55 25.49
N VAL A 209 -6.66 6.85 25.55
CA VAL A 209 -7.61 7.93 25.24
C VAL A 209 -7.41 8.42 23.81
N TYR A 210 -8.46 8.35 23.00
CA TYR A 210 -8.47 8.87 21.63
C TYR A 210 -9.83 9.48 21.31
N SER A 211 -9.86 10.43 20.38
CA SER A 211 -11.10 11.06 19.92
C SER A 211 -11.83 10.19 18.89
N ASP A 212 -13.14 10.41 18.71
CA ASP A 212 -13.99 9.62 17.80
C ASP A 212 -13.58 9.64 16.33
N TYR A 213 -12.68 10.54 15.92
CA TYR A 213 -12.13 10.63 14.56
C TYR A 213 -10.60 10.50 14.49
N ASP A 214 -9.94 10.18 15.62
CA ASP A 214 -8.51 9.93 15.64
C ASP A 214 -8.16 8.68 14.81
N MET A 215 -7.25 8.88 13.84
CA MET A 215 -6.75 7.86 12.92
C MET A 215 -5.29 7.46 13.18
N SER A 216 -4.72 7.87 14.32
CA SER A 216 -3.40 7.41 14.74
C SER A 216 -3.37 5.88 14.87
N ALA A 217 -2.17 5.30 14.74
CA ALA A 217 -1.95 3.86 14.90
C ALA A 217 -2.57 3.34 16.20
N ASN A 218 -2.40 4.09 17.28
CA ASN A 218 -2.94 3.80 18.59
C ASN A 218 -4.48 3.84 18.65
N ALA A 219 -5.12 4.89 18.11
CA ALA A 219 -6.58 4.96 18.05
C ALA A 219 -7.18 3.83 17.21
N MET A 220 -6.56 3.50 16.09
CA MET A 220 -6.99 2.40 15.21
C MET A 220 -6.85 1.03 15.89
N PHE A 221 -5.79 0.82 16.68
CA PHE A 221 -5.60 -0.38 17.49
C PHE A 221 -6.77 -0.57 18.47
N TYR A 222 -7.11 0.45 19.25
CA TYR A 222 -8.19 0.36 20.24
C TYR A 222 -9.57 0.21 19.62
N ARG A 223 -9.87 0.93 18.53
CA ARG A 223 -11.13 0.76 17.79
C ARG A 223 -11.30 -0.68 17.34
N THR A 224 -10.27 -1.23 16.73
CA THR A 224 -10.29 -2.59 16.21
C THR A 224 -10.39 -3.61 17.34
N LYS A 225 -9.62 -3.43 18.42
CA LYS A 225 -9.71 -4.24 19.64
C LYS A 225 -11.12 -4.24 20.22
N ARG A 226 -11.77 -3.08 20.29
CA ARG A 226 -13.15 -2.93 20.76
C ARG A 226 -14.14 -3.66 19.84
N ILE A 227 -14.01 -3.51 18.52
CA ILE A 227 -14.86 -4.26 17.56
C ILE A 227 -14.73 -5.77 17.79
N VAL A 228 -13.52 -6.29 17.93
CA VAL A 228 -13.33 -7.72 18.17
C VAL A 228 -13.95 -8.13 19.51
N THR A 229 -13.56 -7.46 20.60
CA THR A 229 -13.97 -7.85 21.96
C THR A 229 -15.47 -7.69 22.22
N ASP A 230 -16.11 -6.67 21.64
CA ASP A 230 -17.55 -6.43 21.78
C ASP A 230 -18.37 -7.41 20.93
N TYR A 231 -17.87 -7.84 19.78
CA TYR A 231 -18.65 -8.65 18.84
C TYR A 231 -18.22 -10.12 18.72
N LEU A 232 -17.29 -10.59 19.55
CA LEU A 232 -16.93 -12.01 19.65
C LEU A 232 -18.17 -12.87 19.92
N ARG A 233 -18.34 -13.95 19.13
CA ARG A 233 -19.35 -14.95 19.45
C ARG A 233 -18.98 -15.63 20.76
N HIS A 234 -19.99 -15.93 21.58
CA HIS A 234 -19.80 -16.52 22.90
C HIS A 234 -18.94 -15.66 23.86
N ARG A 235 -18.82 -14.34 23.67
CA ARG A 235 -18.00 -13.44 24.52
C ARG A 235 -18.25 -13.55 26.03
N TYR A 236 -19.44 -13.99 26.45
CA TYR A 236 -19.78 -14.15 27.87
C TYR A 236 -19.28 -15.45 28.49
N GLN A 237 -18.85 -16.40 27.66
CA GLN A 237 -18.28 -17.68 28.06
C GLN A 237 -16.74 -17.67 28.07
N MET A 238 -16.12 -16.56 27.64
CA MET A 238 -14.67 -16.44 27.49
C MET A 238 -14.09 -15.50 28.55
N SER A 239 -12.94 -15.89 29.11
CA SER A 239 -12.08 -15.04 29.94
C SER A 239 -11.47 -13.90 29.12
N SER A 240 -10.98 -12.85 29.79
CA SER A 240 -10.30 -11.74 29.12
C SER A 240 -9.07 -12.19 28.32
N VAL A 241 -8.35 -13.19 28.80
CA VAL A 241 -7.17 -13.76 28.12
C VAL A 241 -7.57 -14.49 26.83
N GLU A 242 -8.69 -15.21 26.85
CA GLU A 242 -9.21 -15.91 25.66
C GLU A 242 -9.70 -14.93 24.61
N LYS A 243 -10.34 -13.82 25.01
CA LYS A 243 -10.76 -12.76 24.08
C LYS A 243 -9.58 -12.12 23.36
N GLU A 244 -8.49 -11.88 24.10
CA GLU A 244 -7.29 -11.22 23.55
C GLU A 244 -6.64 -12.04 22.42
N ARG A 245 -6.87 -13.36 22.37
CA ARG A 245 -6.36 -14.23 21.30
C ARG A 245 -6.86 -13.85 19.91
N TYR A 246 -8.05 -13.26 19.81
CA TYR A 246 -8.66 -12.84 18.55
C TYR A 246 -8.34 -11.38 18.19
N VAL A 247 -7.77 -10.62 19.12
CA VAL A 247 -7.45 -9.21 18.86
C VAL A 247 -6.27 -9.17 17.88
N ILE A 248 -6.38 -8.30 16.88
CA ILE A 248 -5.32 -8.07 15.90
C ILE A 248 -4.12 -7.43 16.60
N GLY A 249 -2.93 -8.02 16.41
CA GLY A 249 -1.71 -7.60 17.09
C GLY A 249 -1.26 -6.18 16.76
N HIS A 250 -0.70 -5.51 17.77
CA HIS A 250 -0.17 -4.16 17.70
C HIS A 250 0.87 -3.95 16.58
N GLY A 251 1.61 -4.99 16.18
CA GLY A 251 2.60 -4.91 15.09
C GLY A 251 2.00 -4.67 13.70
N MET A 252 0.67 -4.80 13.53
CA MET A 252 0.00 -4.36 12.31
C MET A 252 -0.08 -2.82 12.24
N TYR A 253 -0.15 -2.13 13.36
CA TYR A 253 -0.44 -0.70 13.41
C TYR A 253 0.86 0.10 13.38
N LYS A 254 1.22 0.61 12.21
CA LYS A 254 2.39 1.47 12.01
C LYS A 254 1.94 2.93 11.94
N ASP A 255 2.79 3.84 12.41
CA ASP A 255 2.53 5.30 12.33
C ASP A 255 2.47 5.81 10.89
N THR A 256 3.20 5.16 9.97
CA THR A 256 3.18 5.47 8.54
C THR A 256 2.15 4.61 7.82
N GLY A 257 1.21 5.25 7.12
CA GLY A 257 0.21 4.57 6.31
C GLY A 257 -0.86 3.85 7.13
N THR A 258 -1.14 4.28 8.37
CA THR A 258 -2.14 3.65 9.26
C THR A 258 -3.50 3.49 8.57
N ALA A 259 -3.97 4.52 7.88
CA ALA A 259 -5.25 4.47 7.15
C ALA A 259 -5.22 3.42 6.03
N MET A 260 -4.10 3.30 5.31
CA MET A 260 -3.92 2.29 4.26
C MET A 260 -3.89 0.87 4.82
N ILE A 261 -3.21 0.64 5.96
CA ILE A 261 -3.21 -0.66 6.64
C ILE A 261 -4.63 -1.02 7.10
N ALA A 262 -5.32 -0.03 7.68
CA ALA A 262 -6.68 -0.23 8.15
C ALA A 262 -7.62 -0.63 7.00
N ARG A 263 -7.57 0.13 5.90
CA ARG A 263 -8.34 -0.11 4.67
C ARG A 263 -8.03 -1.46 4.02
N ASN A 264 -6.75 -1.76 3.82
CA ASN A 264 -6.31 -2.84 2.92
C ASN A 264 -5.90 -4.13 3.64
N GLN A 265 -5.82 -4.14 4.98
CA GLN A 265 -5.49 -5.35 5.76
C GLN A 265 -6.45 -5.59 6.93
N ILE A 266 -6.67 -4.60 7.79
CA ILE A 266 -7.46 -4.78 9.02
C ILE A 266 -8.94 -4.99 8.72
N ILE A 267 -9.58 -4.11 7.94
CA ILE A 267 -11.00 -4.24 7.59
C ILE A 267 -11.26 -5.56 6.83
N PRO A 268 -10.47 -5.96 5.83
CA PRO A 268 -10.59 -7.27 5.20
C PRO A 268 -10.48 -8.43 6.20
N LEU A 269 -9.58 -8.35 7.17
CA LEU A 269 -9.43 -9.36 8.23
C LEU A 269 -10.63 -9.42 9.17
N LEU A 270 -11.18 -8.27 9.59
CA LEU A 270 -12.39 -8.22 10.41
C LEU A 270 -13.60 -8.78 9.66
N ARG A 271 -13.76 -8.45 8.37
CA ARG A 271 -14.79 -9.05 7.50
C ARG A 271 -14.60 -10.56 7.43
N GLN A 272 -13.36 -11.04 7.33
CA GLN A 272 -13.07 -12.48 7.37
C GLN A 272 -13.46 -13.11 8.71
N TYR A 273 -13.20 -12.47 9.85
CA TYR A 273 -13.67 -12.96 11.15
C TYR A 273 -15.20 -13.08 11.24
N VAL A 274 -15.95 -12.18 10.59
CA VAL A 274 -17.41 -12.32 10.50
C VAL A 274 -17.78 -13.52 9.61
N LYS A 275 -17.11 -13.69 8.46
CA LYS A 275 -17.32 -14.83 7.54
C LYS A 275 -17.03 -16.18 8.20
N ASP A 276 -15.95 -16.27 8.96
CA ASP A 276 -15.53 -17.48 9.69
C ASP A 276 -16.32 -17.71 10.99
N ASN A 277 -17.36 -16.89 11.24
CA ASN A 277 -18.20 -16.94 12.42
C ASN A 277 -17.45 -16.70 13.75
N VAL A 278 -16.26 -16.10 13.72
CA VAL A 278 -15.54 -15.62 14.92
C VAL A 278 -16.28 -14.44 15.54
N LEU A 279 -16.72 -13.48 14.70
CA LEU A 279 -17.53 -12.34 15.11
C LEU A 279 -19.02 -12.53 14.77
N ALA A 280 -19.90 -11.89 15.53
CA ALA A 280 -21.31 -11.78 15.21
C ALA A 280 -21.53 -10.87 13.98
N LYS A 281 -22.56 -11.13 13.17
CA LYS A 281 -22.85 -10.33 11.96
C LYS A 281 -23.17 -8.86 12.26
N THR A 282 -23.64 -8.56 13.47
CA THR A 282 -23.86 -7.19 13.95
C THR A 282 -22.57 -6.36 13.99
N ALA A 283 -21.39 -7.00 13.98
CA ALA A 283 -20.10 -6.32 13.85
C ALA A 283 -19.99 -5.52 12.55
N ASN A 284 -20.70 -5.91 11.49
CA ASN A 284 -20.65 -5.23 10.19
C ASN A 284 -21.01 -3.74 10.29
N VAL A 285 -21.86 -3.35 11.25
CA VAL A 285 -22.18 -1.93 11.48
C VAL A 285 -20.94 -1.17 11.96
N SER A 286 -20.21 -1.72 12.93
CA SER A 286 -18.98 -1.10 13.44
C SER A 286 -17.82 -1.19 12.44
N ILE A 287 -17.73 -2.27 11.67
CA ILE A 287 -16.74 -2.43 10.60
C ILE A 287 -17.01 -1.40 9.49
N ALA A 288 -18.27 -1.19 9.10
CA ALA A 288 -18.66 -0.17 8.13
C ALA A 288 -18.37 1.25 8.64
N ALA A 289 -18.57 1.51 9.94
CA ALA A 289 -18.19 2.78 10.55
C ALA A 289 -16.66 3.01 10.52
N LEU A 290 -15.87 1.98 10.85
CA LEU A 290 -14.41 2.01 10.73
C LEU A 290 -13.98 2.22 9.28
N GLN A 291 -14.64 1.55 8.33
CA GLN A 291 -14.38 1.71 6.91
C GLN A 291 -14.68 3.12 6.42
N LYS A 292 -15.83 3.69 6.79
CA LYS A 292 -16.19 5.07 6.44
C LYS A 292 -15.15 6.08 6.95
N LEU A 293 -14.57 5.84 8.12
CA LEU A 293 -13.50 6.67 8.68
C LEU A 293 -12.23 6.65 7.83
N VAL A 294 -11.87 5.50 7.25
CA VAL A 294 -10.66 5.38 6.42
C VAL A 294 -10.92 5.68 4.95
N ASP A 295 -12.17 5.56 4.47
CA ASP A 295 -12.59 5.78 3.07
C ASP A 295 -13.13 7.20 2.82
N GLY A 296 -13.07 8.09 3.81
CA GLY A 296 -13.55 9.48 3.66
C GLY A 296 -12.88 10.21 2.51
N GLN A 297 -13.59 11.18 1.92
CA GLN A 297 -13.02 12.00 0.83
C GLN A 297 -12.00 13.00 1.37
N TYR A 298 -11.93 13.18 2.69
CA TYR A 298 -10.90 13.97 3.36
C TYR A 298 -10.18 13.13 4.42
N SER A 299 -8.87 13.32 4.53
CA SER A 299 -8.03 12.63 5.51
C SER A 299 -6.99 13.58 6.14
N LYS A 300 -6.63 13.30 7.39
CA LYS A 300 -5.48 13.92 8.08
C LYS A 300 -4.15 13.25 7.74
N ASP A 301 -4.21 12.09 7.09
CA ASP A 301 -3.03 11.35 6.66
C ASP A 301 -2.41 12.07 5.45
N ARG A 302 -1.30 12.77 5.70
CA ARG A 302 -0.53 13.46 4.65
C ARG A 302 0.00 12.49 3.59
N THR A 303 0.12 11.20 3.92
CA THR A 303 0.44 10.15 2.94
C THR A 303 -0.74 9.80 2.03
N LEU A 304 -1.85 10.53 2.05
CA LEU A 304 -2.90 10.46 1.03
C LEU A 304 -3.02 11.75 0.21
N ALA A 305 -2.23 12.77 0.55
CA ALA A 305 -2.16 14.05 -0.17
C ALA A 305 -1.12 13.99 -1.31
N ASP A 306 -1.29 14.85 -2.32
CA ASP A 306 -0.26 15.10 -3.34
C ASP A 306 0.84 15.98 -2.73
N VAL A 307 2.04 15.42 -2.50
CA VAL A 307 3.10 16.08 -1.73
C VAL A 307 4.47 16.06 -2.39
N ASN A 308 4.58 15.46 -3.58
CA ASN A 308 5.84 15.32 -4.32
C ASN A 308 5.82 16.02 -5.68
N ARG A 309 4.73 16.70 -6.00
CA ARG A 309 4.58 17.44 -7.24
C ARG A 309 5.47 18.68 -7.27
N ILE A 310 5.69 19.33 -6.12
CA ILE A 310 6.49 20.56 -5.99
C ILE A 310 7.79 20.28 -5.23
N VAL A 311 8.93 20.54 -5.88
CA VAL A 311 10.28 20.49 -5.28
C VAL A 311 10.83 21.90 -5.13
N LEU A 312 11.13 22.28 -3.88
CA LEU A 312 11.65 23.60 -3.53
C LEU A 312 13.18 23.67 -3.65
N GLN A 313 13.69 24.81 -4.10
CA GLN A 313 15.13 25.13 -4.03
C GLN A 313 15.47 25.98 -2.78
N LYS A 314 14.50 26.71 -2.22
CA LYS A 314 14.65 27.54 -1.01
C LYS A 314 13.78 26.99 0.12
N THR A 315 14.41 26.72 1.26
CA THR A 315 13.82 26.10 2.46
C THR A 315 14.26 26.81 3.73
N GLY A 316 13.58 26.54 4.86
CA GLY A 316 13.90 27.08 6.18
C GLY A 316 13.46 28.52 6.39
N ILE A 317 12.33 28.93 5.80
CA ILE A 317 11.81 30.30 5.95
C ILE A 317 11.18 30.47 7.34
N THR A 318 11.68 31.43 8.12
CA THR A 318 11.14 31.83 9.44
C THR A 318 10.45 33.19 9.35
N ALA A 319 9.64 33.55 10.35
CA ALA A 319 9.02 34.87 10.42
C ALA A 319 10.06 36.00 10.36
N ASP A 320 11.14 35.87 11.14
CA ASP A 320 12.26 36.83 11.19
C ASP A 320 13.01 36.92 9.86
N SER A 321 13.31 35.77 9.23
CA SER A 321 13.99 35.75 7.93
C SER A 321 13.09 36.30 6.82
N PHE A 322 11.78 36.03 6.84
CA PHE A 322 10.83 36.62 5.90
C PHE A 322 10.75 38.14 6.03
N ARG A 323 10.72 38.66 7.27
CA ARG A 323 10.67 40.10 7.54
C ARG A 323 11.93 40.83 7.07
N SER A 324 13.10 40.24 7.31
CA SER A 324 14.41 40.85 7.06
C SER A 324 14.95 40.63 5.63
N GLU A 325 14.58 39.54 4.96
CA GLU A 325 14.98 39.26 3.58
C GLU A 325 14.03 39.96 2.58
N GLY A 326 14.47 41.03 1.90
CA GLY A 326 13.76 41.40 0.67
C GLY A 326 14.08 42.70 -0.04
N LEU A 327 14.60 42.54 -1.27
CA LEU A 327 14.28 43.34 -2.47
C LEU A 327 13.08 42.70 -3.21
N THR A 328 12.52 43.43 -4.18
CA THR A 328 11.30 43.25 -4.99
C THR A 328 10.51 41.92 -4.98
N HIS A 329 11.12 40.74 -5.19
CA HIS A 329 10.39 39.47 -5.44
C HIS A 329 10.65 38.33 -4.44
N GLN A 330 11.65 38.43 -3.57
CA GLN A 330 12.00 37.40 -2.59
C GLN A 330 10.88 37.04 -1.59
N PRO A 331 10.09 38.00 -1.07
CA PRO A 331 8.99 37.69 -0.15
C PRO A 331 7.97 36.71 -0.74
N LEU A 332 7.71 36.79 -2.06
CA LEU A 332 6.74 35.91 -2.71
C LEU A 332 7.26 34.46 -2.78
N VAL A 333 8.53 34.27 -3.12
CA VAL A 333 9.20 32.96 -3.08
C VAL A 333 9.14 32.41 -1.66
N ASN A 334 9.43 33.25 -0.67
CA ASN A 334 9.42 32.88 0.74
C ASN A 334 8.03 32.42 1.21
N LEU A 335 6.95 33.10 0.80
CA LEU A 335 5.58 32.68 1.14
C LEU A 335 5.24 31.31 0.55
N VAL A 336 5.53 31.08 -0.74
CA VAL A 336 5.21 29.81 -1.41
C VAL A 336 6.05 28.67 -0.83
N SER A 337 7.35 28.90 -0.60
CA SER A 337 8.21 27.96 0.13
C SER A 337 7.66 27.67 1.52
N ARG A 338 7.31 28.70 2.31
CA ARG A 338 6.77 28.52 3.66
C ARG A 338 5.50 27.69 3.68
N ILE A 339 4.54 27.97 2.78
CA ILE A 339 3.28 27.24 2.67
C ILE A 339 3.52 25.75 2.38
N LYS A 340 4.42 25.45 1.43
CA LYS A 340 4.79 24.08 1.07
C LYS A 340 5.49 23.35 2.22
N GLU A 341 6.40 24.02 2.93
CA GLU A 341 7.12 23.46 4.09
C GLU A 341 6.20 23.14 5.25
N GLN A 342 5.27 24.05 5.56
CA GLN A 342 4.30 23.90 6.65
C GLN A 342 3.45 22.63 6.50
N GLY A 343 3.06 22.31 5.27
CA GLY A 343 2.41 21.06 4.91
C GLY A 343 0.95 20.95 5.34
N LEU A 344 0.23 22.06 5.56
CA LEU A 344 -1.21 22.05 5.84
C LEU A 344 -2.09 21.96 4.59
N VAL A 345 -1.53 22.29 3.42
CA VAL A 345 -2.18 22.28 2.10
C VAL A 345 -1.35 21.37 1.18
N ASP A 346 -2.01 20.68 0.25
CA ASP A 346 -1.35 19.79 -0.71
C ASP A 346 -0.77 20.53 -1.92
N ASP A 347 0.10 19.86 -2.67
CA ASP A 347 0.83 20.44 -3.80
C ASP A 347 -0.07 20.79 -4.97
N THR A 348 -1.17 20.06 -5.14
CA THR A 348 -2.12 20.30 -6.21
C THR A 348 -2.84 21.63 -5.96
N ASP A 349 -3.26 21.92 -4.73
CA ASP A 349 -3.83 23.22 -4.41
C ASP A 349 -2.78 24.34 -4.43
N ILE A 350 -1.54 24.09 -3.99
CA ILE A 350 -0.47 25.11 -4.11
C ILE A 350 -0.23 25.44 -5.59
N ALA A 351 -0.14 24.44 -6.46
CA ALA A 351 0.05 24.64 -7.89
C ALA A 351 -1.14 25.40 -8.52
N ASN A 352 -2.37 24.91 -8.30
CA ASN A 352 -3.57 25.41 -8.97
C ASN A 352 -4.08 26.72 -8.37
N ASP A 353 -4.10 26.86 -7.05
CA ASP A 353 -4.73 27.98 -6.35
C ASP A 353 -3.74 29.10 -6.00
N ILE A 354 -2.42 28.85 -6.08
CA ILE A 354 -1.37 29.83 -5.79
C ILE A 354 -0.45 30.09 -6.99
N MET A 355 0.26 29.07 -7.48
CA MET A 355 1.32 29.26 -8.49
C MET A 355 0.78 29.62 -9.88
N PHE A 356 -0.29 28.96 -10.30
CA PHE A 356 -0.89 29.07 -11.64
C PHE A 356 -2.32 29.65 -11.59
N ASN A 357 -2.65 30.36 -10.51
CA ASN A 357 -3.98 30.94 -10.34
C ASN A 357 -4.04 32.36 -10.93
N PRO A 358 -4.92 32.62 -11.92
CA PRO A 358 -5.09 33.96 -12.47
C PRO A 358 -5.64 34.99 -11.46
N GLN A 359 -6.28 34.53 -10.40
CA GLN A 359 -6.75 35.37 -9.30
C GLN A 359 -5.61 35.82 -8.37
N VAL A 360 -4.45 35.17 -8.42
CA VAL A 360 -3.23 35.64 -7.76
C VAL A 360 -2.54 36.63 -8.69
N VAL A 361 -2.06 36.15 -9.85
CA VAL A 361 -1.48 36.95 -10.93
C VAL A 361 -1.64 36.21 -12.25
N VAL A 362 -2.06 36.93 -13.29
CA VAL A 362 -1.93 36.48 -14.68
C VAL A 362 -1.44 37.64 -15.55
N ARG A 363 -0.52 37.37 -16.47
CA ARG A 363 0.00 38.32 -17.43
C ARG A 363 -0.25 37.76 -18.82
N LYS A 364 -1.15 38.37 -19.57
CA LYS A 364 -1.40 37.99 -20.98
C LYS A 364 -0.69 38.92 -21.96
N LYS A 365 -0.27 40.12 -21.51
CA LYS A 365 0.30 41.17 -22.35
C LYS A 365 1.48 41.88 -21.69
N ALA A 366 2.37 42.42 -22.52
CA ALA A 366 3.51 43.26 -22.13
C ALA A 366 3.52 44.57 -22.92
N LYS A 367 4.12 45.63 -22.35
CA LYS A 367 4.46 46.84 -23.11
C LYS A 367 5.98 46.89 -23.35
N LEU A 368 6.39 46.74 -24.62
CA LEU A 368 7.77 46.83 -25.08
C LEU A 368 7.91 48.01 -26.05
N ASP A 369 8.80 48.96 -25.76
CA ASP A 369 8.98 50.17 -26.58
C ASP A 369 7.68 50.95 -26.86
N LYS A 370 6.78 50.99 -25.86
CA LYS A 370 5.43 51.57 -25.93
C LYS A 370 4.44 50.82 -26.82
N VAL A 371 4.82 49.70 -27.43
CA VAL A 371 3.95 48.81 -28.20
C VAL A 371 3.51 47.65 -27.31
N GLU A 372 2.22 47.35 -27.33
CA GLU A 372 1.66 46.22 -26.60
C GLU A 372 1.88 44.91 -27.38
N ARG A 373 2.25 43.84 -26.68
CA ARG A 373 2.46 42.51 -27.24
C ARG A 373 1.76 41.48 -26.38
N ASP A 374 1.01 40.60 -27.02
CA ASP A 374 0.40 39.44 -26.36
C ASP A 374 1.45 38.34 -26.16
N PHE A 375 1.39 37.65 -25.03
CA PHE A 375 2.17 36.44 -24.82
C PHE A 375 1.46 35.24 -25.46
N PRO A 376 2.21 34.32 -26.09
CA PRO A 376 1.64 33.09 -26.64
C PRO A 376 1.03 32.18 -25.57
N THR A 377 1.53 32.27 -24.33
CA THR A 377 0.96 31.63 -23.14
C THR A 377 0.86 32.65 -22.00
N PRO A 378 -0.21 32.64 -21.19
CA PRO A 378 -0.30 33.52 -20.03
C PRO A 378 0.80 33.21 -19.01
N GLY A 379 1.48 34.24 -18.51
CA GLY A 379 2.45 34.13 -17.42
C GLY A 379 1.77 34.29 -16.08
N TYR A 380 1.81 33.27 -15.21
CA TYR A 380 1.23 33.31 -13.86
C TYR A 380 2.25 33.80 -12.82
N LEU A 381 1.97 33.60 -11.52
CA LEU A 381 2.95 33.85 -10.45
C LEU A 381 4.26 33.11 -10.73
N TYR A 382 4.17 31.88 -11.25
CA TYR A 382 5.29 31.09 -11.75
C TYR A 382 5.22 30.85 -13.25
N ILE A 383 6.37 30.88 -13.91
CA ILE A 383 6.51 30.73 -15.35
C ILE A 383 7.63 29.73 -15.65
N GLU A 384 7.44 28.90 -16.66
CA GLU A 384 8.43 27.92 -17.10
C GLU A 384 9.74 28.62 -17.47
N LYS A 385 10.84 28.15 -16.90
CA LYS A 385 12.16 28.78 -17.02
C LYS A 385 12.70 28.76 -18.46
N SER A 386 12.33 27.75 -19.24
CA SER A 386 12.68 27.60 -20.66
C SER A 386 12.08 28.71 -21.54
N ASN A 387 10.91 29.22 -21.15
CA ASN A 387 10.14 30.20 -21.92
C ASN A 387 10.55 31.65 -21.61
N ARG A 388 11.72 31.86 -21.01
CA ARG A 388 12.19 33.16 -20.51
C ARG A 388 12.08 34.30 -21.48
N ASP A 389 12.53 34.04 -22.70
CA ASP A 389 12.73 35.07 -23.69
C ASP A 389 11.40 35.61 -24.24
N ILE A 390 10.31 34.88 -24.01
CA ILE A 390 8.94 35.27 -24.35
C ILE A 390 8.43 36.39 -23.43
N TYR A 391 8.84 36.39 -22.16
CA TYR A 391 8.35 37.30 -21.13
C TYR A 391 9.31 38.48 -20.92
N THR A 392 9.33 39.43 -21.87
CA THR A 392 10.16 40.66 -21.81
C THR A 392 9.33 41.96 -21.69
N TYR A 393 9.85 42.97 -20.99
CA TYR A 393 9.15 44.25 -20.75
C TYR A 393 10.02 45.51 -20.76
N GLY A 394 9.37 46.68 -20.91
CA GLY A 394 9.99 48.01 -20.77
C GLY A 394 10.57 48.59 -22.07
N THR A 395 11.37 49.66 -21.98
CA THR A 395 12.05 50.22 -23.17
C THR A 395 13.39 49.53 -23.41
N THR A 396 13.63 49.11 -24.66
CA THR A 396 14.91 48.55 -25.10
C THR A 396 15.94 49.65 -25.35
N LYS A 397 15.53 50.93 -25.33
CA LYS A 397 16.42 52.09 -25.50
C LYS A 397 16.46 52.99 -24.25
N ASN A 398 17.63 53.53 -23.93
CA ASN A 398 17.81 54.54 -22.89
C ASN A 398 17.42 55.95 -23.41
N LYS A 399 17.49 56.98 -22.54
CA LYS A 399 17.18 58.38 -22.92
C LYS A 399 18.09 58.93 -24.02
N SER A 400 19.26 58.31 -24.27
CA SER A 400 20.21 58.68 -25.33
C SER A 400 20.09 57.81 -26.60
N GLY A 401 19.06 56.96 -26.72
CA GLY A 401 18.81 56.11 -27.89
C GLY A 401 19.63 54.81 -27.96
N ALA A 402 20.52 54.54 -27.00
CA ALA A 402 21.33 53.32 -26.96
C ALA A 402 20.54 52.13 -26.41
N THR A 403 20.79 50.93 -26.96
CA THR A 403 20.12 49.69 -26.59
C THR A 403 20.50 49.25 -25.17
N LYS A 404 19.51 49.11 -24.29
CA LYS A 404 19.60 48.50 -22.96
C LYS A 404 19.54 46.98 -23.08
N ARG A 405 20.10 46.28 -22.08
CA ARG A 405 19.87 44.83 -21.93
C ARG A 405 18.36 44.54 -21.80
N PRO A 406 17.84 43.45 -22.41
CA PRO A 406 16.45 43.05 -22.25
C PRO A 406 16.12 42.88 -20.77
N ARG A 407 14.98 43.43 -20.34
CA ARG A 407 14.44 43.21 -19.01
C ARG A 407 13.40 42.11 -19.11
N PHE A 408 13.57 41.08 -18.30
CA PHE A 408 12.68 39.94 -18.22
C PHE A 408 11.75 40.13 -17.04
N PHE A 409 10.50 39.69 -17.17
CA PHE A 409 9.52 39.64 -16.08
C PHE A 409 9.94 38.72 -14.94
N TYR A 410 11.17 38.19 -14.87
CA TYR A 410 11.58 37.32 -13.76
C TYR A 410 13.10 37.24 -13.55
N SER A 411 13.45 36.75 -12.35
CA SER A 411 14.83 36.51 -11.87
C SER A 411 15.36 35.17 -12.38
N GLY A 412 16.62 35.15 -12.85
CA GLY A 412 17.31 33.92 -13.24
C GLY A 412 18.04 33.20 -12.08
N SER A 413 17.83 33.65 -10.84
CA SER A 413 18.48 33.05 -9.66
C SER A 413 18.05 31.60 -9.47
N VAL A 414 19.02 30.74 -9.16
CA VAL A 414 18.76 29.31 -8.87
C VAL A 414 17.87 29.15 -7.65
N ASN A 415 18.01 30.03 -6.66
CA ASN A 415 17.26 29.97 -5.41
C ASN A 415 15.80 30.46 -5.54
N ASP A 416 15.42 31.05 -6.68
CA ASP A 416 14.06 31.54 -6.94
C ASP A 416 13.23 30.54 -7.77
N ALA A 417 13.83 29.38 -8.08
CA ALA A 417 13.23 28.35 -8.91
C ALA A 417 12.53 27.27 -8.07
N VAL A 418 11.47 26.72 -8.62
CA VAL A 418 10.71 25.60 -8.07
C VAL A 418 10.49 24.60 -9.20
N SER A 419 10.70 23.31 -8.95
CA SER A 419 10.37 22.28 -9.93
C SER A 419 8.95 21.79 -9.68
N VAL A 420 8.09 21.83 -10.70
CA VAL A 420 6.73 21.28 -10.65
C VAL A 420 6.63 20.21 -11.72
N ASP A 421 6.29 18.97 -11.32
CA ASP A 421 6.23 17.82 -12.23
C ASP A 421 7.53 17.61 -13.05
N GLY A 422 8.69 17.93 -12.44
CA GLY A 422 10.02 17.82 -13.07
C GLY A 422 10.38 18.97 -14.03
N ILE A 423 9.50 19.96 -14.19
CA ILE A 423 9.74 21.15 -15.02
C ILE A 423 10.13 22.32 -14.12
N ASP A 424 11.21 23.03 -14.47
CA ASP A 424 11.68 24.19 -13.72
C ASP A 424 10.82 25.44 -14.00
N TYR A 425 10.25 25.99 -12.93
CA TYR A 425 9.54 27.26 -12.93
C TYR A 425 10.29 28.32 -12.14
N ALA A 426 10.18 29.58 -12.56
CA ALA A 426 10.71 30.74 -11.85
C ALA A 426 9.59 31.74 -11.57
N ILE A 427 9.72 32.49 -10.48
CA ILE A 427 8.73 33.48 -10.07
C ILE A 427 8.73 34.72 -10.98
N ALA A 428 7.55 35.19 -11.39
CA ALA A 428 7.39 36.39 -12.20
C ALA A 428 7.69 37.68 -11.39
N SER A 429 8.91 38.23 -11.54
CA SER A 429 9.36 39.54 -11.07
C SER A 429 9.31 40.68 -12.12
N GLU A 430 8.29 41.51 -12.01
CA GLU A 430 8.33 42.93 -12.41
C GLU A 430 7.56 43.70 -11.34
N MET A 431 8.19 43.89 -10.19
CA MET A 431 7.61 44.66 -9.10
C MET A 431 8.67 45.62 -8.62
N GLN A 432 8.35 46.88 -8.43
CA GLN A 432 9.30 47.87 -7.90
C GLN A 432 9.16 47.95 -6.37
N PRO A 433 10.26 48.16 -5.61
CA PRO A 433 10.17 48.26 -4.15
C PRO A 433 9.32 49.44 -3.66
N GLY A 434 9.06 50.41 -4.55
CA GLY A 434 8.21 51.59 -4.29
C GLY A 434 6.80 51.48 -4.87
N GLU A 435 6.39 50.34 -5.42
CA GLU A 435 5.01 50.13 -5.89
C GLU A 435 4.14 49.57 -4.77
N TYR A 436 3.14 50.35 -4.36
CA TYR A 436 2.13 49.94 -3.39
C TYR A 436 0.74 49.96 -4.02
N SER A 437 0.00 48.86 -3.90
CA SER A 437 -1.39 48.77 -4.36
C SER A 437 -2.30 49.18 -3.21
N ARG A 438 -3.13 50.20 -3.45
CA ARG A 438 -4.20 50.61 -2.52
C ARG A 438 -5.12 49.42 -2.23
N TRP A 439 -5.61 49.32 -1.00
CA TRP A 439 -6.67 48.36 -0.67
C TRP A 439 -7.99 48.73 -1.37
N TYR A 440 -8.70 47.74 -1.91
CA TYR A 440 -10.04 47.86 -2.48
C TYR A 440 -10.81 46.55 -2.27
N GLU A 441 -12.16 46.60 -2.22
CA GLU A 441 -12.97 45.43 -1.82
C GLU A 441 -12.81 44.23 -2.75
N GLU A 442 -12.62 44.46 -4.06
CA GLU A 442 -12.44 43.38 -5.04
C GLU A 442 -11.14 42.59 -4.82
N LEU A 443 -10.16 43.12 -4.07
CA LEU A 443 -8.91 42.43 -3.72
C LEU A 443 -9.17 41.15 -2.92
N ASP A 444 -10.20 41.14 -2.06
CA ASP A 444 -10.61 39.97 -1.28
C ASP A 444 -11.63 39.10 -2.05
N SER A 445 -12.42 39.69 -2.95
CA SER A 445 -13.54 39.00 -3.63
C SER A 445 -13.14 37.67 -4.31
N GLY A 446 -12.01 37.65 -5.01
CA GLY A 446 -11.59 36.50 -5.82
C GLY A 446 -12.51 36.27 -7.03
N ASN A 447 -13.23 37.28 -7.51
CA ASN A 447 -14.08 37.17 -8.70
C ASN A 447 -13.39 37.71 -9.96
N GLU A 448 -12.18 38.25 -9.83
CA GLU A 448 -11.46 38.92 -10.90
C GLU A 448 -10.06 38.34 -11.11
N GLU A 449 -9.70 38.20 -12.38
CA GLU A 449 -8.33 37.96 -12.79
C GLU A 449 -7.47 39.20 -12.50
N ASN A 450 -6.26 38.98 -11.98
CA ASN A 450 -5.32 40.07 -11.74
C ASN A 450 -4.43 40.31 -12.97
N GLU A 451 -5.04 40.75 -14.06
CA GLU A 451 -4.36 41.06 -15.33
C GLU A 451 -3.87 42.53 -15.35
N ARG A 452 -2.78 42.82 -14.62
CA ARG A 452 -2.16 44.17 -14.58
C ARG A 452 -0.80 44.21 -15.26
N TYR A 453 -0.51 45.32 -15.95
CA TYR A 453 0.82 45.57 -16.54
C TYR A 453 1.94 45.67 -15.49
N SER A 454 1.63 46.14 -14.28
CA SER A 454 2.48 46.11 -13.08
C SER A 454 1.59 45.89 -11.85
N SER A 455 2.00 45.00 -10.95
CA SER A 455 1.25 44.65 -9.73
C SER A 455 2.12 44.87 -8.50
N SER A 456 1.58 45.48 -7.44
CA SER A 456 2.32 45.66 -6.19
C SER A 456 2.63 44.33 -5.50
N PRO A 457 3.84 44.16 -4.93
CA PRO A 457 4.21 43.00 -4.12
C PRO A 457 3.19 42.67 -3.03
N ASN A 458 2.67 43.68 -2.34
CA ASN A 458 1.76 43.48 -1.21
C ASN A 458 0.42 42.90 -1.66
N SER A 459 -0.13 43.37 -2.79
CA SER A 459 -1.37 42.82 -3.33
C SER A 459 -1.24 41.35 -3.71
N ILE A 460 -0.05 40.93 -4.15
CA ILE A 460 0.20 39.54 -4.53
C ILE A 460 0.46 38.69 -3.30
N MET A 461 1.27 39.16 -2.34
CA MET A 461 1.45 38.52 -1.04
C MET A 461 0.10 38.30 -0.34
N PHE A 462 -0.76 39.32 -0.33
CA PHE A 462 -2.12 39.19 0.20
C PHE A 462 -2.93 38.13 -0.55
N ARG A 463 -2.91 38.13 -1.89
CA ARG A 463 -3.65 37.15 -2.70
C ARG A 463 -3.13 35.72 -2.53
N ILE A 464 -1.83 35.53 -2.34
CA ILE A 464 -1.21 34.24 -1.98
C ILE A 464 -1.77 33.75 -0.64
N LEU A 465 -1.72 34.60 0.40
CA LEU A 465 -2.24 34.27 1.73
C LEU A 465 -3.75 34.03 1.71
N ARG A 466 -4.52 34.81 0.94
CA ARG A 466 -5.95 34.57 0.72
C ARG A 466 -6.19 33.19 0.11
N SER A 467 -5.48 32.82 -0.95
CA SER A 467 -5.62 31.49 -1.55
C SER A 467 -5.30 30.39 -0.54
N TYR A 468 -4.24 30.57 0.25
CA TYR A 468 -3.88 29.65 1.34
C TYR A 468 -5.00 29.48 2.39
N TYR A 469 -5.52 30.58 2.96
CA TYR A 469 -6.59 30.50 3.97
C TYR A 469 -7.91 29.99 3.40
N ARG A 470 -8.22 30.29 2.13
CA ARG A 470 -9.39 29.73 1.44
C ARG A 470 -9.25 28.22 1.23
N ALA A 471 -8.07 27.74 0.85
CA ALA A 471 -7.79 26.31 0.74
C ALA A 471 -7.98 25.61 2.10
N LEU A 472 -7.42 26.17 3.18
CA LEU A 472 -7.62 25.65 4.53
C LEU A 472 -9.11 25.60 4.93
N SER A 473 -9.85 26.69 4.71
CA SER A 473 -11.27 26.76 5.04
C SER A 473 -12.10 25.75 4.24
N LYS A 474 -11.79 25.57 2.94
CA LYS A 474 -12.40 24.57 2.06
C LYS A 474 -12.16 23.15 2.57
N HIS A 475 -10.91 22.79 2.88
CA HIS A 475 -10.56 21.44 3.35
C HIS A 475 -11.10 21.15 4.74
N TYR A 476 -10.93 22.06 5.69
CA TYR A 476 -11.51 21.88 7.03
C TYR A 476 -13.04 21.84 6.97
N GLY A 477 -13.67 22.65 6.12
CA GLY A 477 -15.12 22.61 5.89
C GLY A 477 -15.59 21.29 5.29
N GLY A 478 -14.91 20.81 4.24
CA GLY A 478 -15.19 19.51 3.61
C GLY A 478 -15.02 18.36 4.59
N TYR A 479 -13.92 18.35 5.36
CA TYR A 479 -13.69 17.37 6.40
C TYR A 479 -14.74 17.38 7.50
N LEU A 480 -15.09 18.54 8.04
CA LEU A 480 -16.11 18.65 9.09
C LEU A 480 -17.52 18.33 8.57
N SER A 481 -17.76 18.35 7.27
CA SER A 481 -19.01 17.83 6.69
C SER A 481 -19.10 16.31 6.78
N GLU A 482 -17.97 15.61 6.71
CA GLU A 482 -17.87 14.15 6.89
C GLU A 482 -17.71 13.75 8.36
N TYR A 483 -17.00 14.57 9.13
CA TYR A 483 -16.56 14.34 10.51
C TYR A 483 -16.91 15.51 11.43
N PRO A 484 -18.22 15.78 11.67
CA PRO A 484 -18.66 16.99 12.36
C PRO A 484 -18.24 17.10 13.83
N GLY A 485 -17.80 16.00 14.47
CA GLY A 485 -17.39 15.99 15.87
C GLY A 485 -15.88 16.11 16.13
N ASP A 486 -15.05 16.40 15.11
CA ASP A 486 -13.64 16.72 15.33
C ASP A 486 -13.46 18.14 15.88
N GLU A 487 -13.46 18.27 17.21
CA GLU A 487 -13.32 19.57 17.89
C GLU A 487 -12.00 20.27 17.60
N ASN A 488 -10.90 19.53 17.37
CA ASN A 488 -9.60 20.13 17.10
C ASN A 488 -9.61 20.85 15.73
N ILE A 489 -10.08 20.17 14.69
CA ILE A 489 -10.21 20.77 13.35
C ILE A 489 -11.26 21.89 13.34
N ALA A 490 -12.36 21.76 14.09
CA ALA A 490 -13.33 22.83 14.24
C ALA A 490 -12.72 24.10 14.85
N ARG A 491 -11.90 23.96 15.91
CA ARG A 491 -11.16 25.07 16.53
C ARG A 491 -10.10 25.64 15.59
N LEU A 492 -9.35 24.78 14.89
CA LEU A 492 -8.32 25.19 13.95
C LEU A 492 -8.91 25.96 12.76
N LYS A 493 -10.06 25.53 12.24
CA LYS A 493 -10.82 26.25 11.21
C LYS A 493 -11.26 27.63 11.71
N ALA A 494 -11.85 27.70 12.90
CA ALA A 494 -12.28 28.97 13.49
C ALA A 494 -11.11 29.92 13.72
N TYR A 495 -9.96 29.39 14.16
CA TYR A 495 -8.72 30.15 14.34
C TYR A 495 -8.17 30.66 13.00
N ALA A 496 -8.10 29.81 11.98
CA ALA A 496 -7.67 30.19 10.64
C ALA A 496 -8.57 31.29 10.04
N GLU A 497 -9.88 31.19 10.23
CA GLU A 497 -10.83 32.23 9.82
C GLU A 497 -10.65 33.55 10.60
N GLN A 498 -10.31 33.48 11.89
CA GLN A 498 -10.02 34.64 12.72
C GLN A 498 -8.70 35.31 12.29
N GLU A 499 -7.63 34.53 12.09
CA GLU A 499 -6.33 35.02 11.63
C GLU A 499 -6.45 35.63 10.23
N TYR A 500 -7.24 35.02 9.33
CA TYR A 500 -7.54 35.60 8.02
C TYR A 500 -8.29 36.93 8.13
N LYS A 501 -9.32 37.02 8.99
CA LYS A 501 -10.03 38.29 9.25
C LYS A 501 -9.10 39.35 9.81
N HIS A 502 -8.16 38.97 10.67
CA HIS A 502 -7.14 39.87 11.20
C HIS A 502 -6.24 40.39 10.08
N LEU A 503 -5.68 39.51 9.24
CA LEU A 503 -4.91 39.87 8.04
C LEU A 503 -5.66 40.87 7.17
N VAL A 504 -6.93 40.60 6.84
CA VAL A 504 -7.78 41.51 6.06
C VAL A 504 -7.95 42.87 6.76
N SER A 505 -8.18 42.86 8.07
CA SER A 505 -8.40 44.09 8.85
C SER A 505 -7.15 44.96 8.96
N GLU A 506 -5.97 44.38 9.21
CA GLU A 506 -4.72 45.13 9.27
C GLU A 506 -4.32 45.61 7.87
N SER A 507 -4.50 44.79 6.83
CA SER A 507 -4.29 45.21 5.43
C SER A 507 -5.13 46.43 5.05
N ARG A 508 -6.36 46.54 5.56
CA ARG A 508 -7.24 47.72 5.37
C ARG A 508 -6.72 48.96 6.11
N LYS A 509 -6.11 48.79 7.29
CA LYS A 509 -5.60 49.88 8.13
C LYS A 509 -4.33 50.52 7.59
N LEU A 510 -3.61 49.85 6.69
CA LEU A 510 -2.41 50.37 6.02
C LEU A 510 -2.72 51.52 5.02
N HIS A 511 -3.87 52.20 5.17
CA HIS A 511 -4.29 53.38 4.42
C HIS A 511 -4.70 54.49 5.41
N PRO A 512 -4.06 55.69 5.41
CA PRO A 512 -4.42 56.76 4.46
C PRO A 512 -3.32 57.81 4.18
N GLU A 513 -2.76 57.89 2.97
CA GLU A 513 -2.39 59.17 2.35
C GLU A 513 -2.04 58.95 0.86
N VAL A 514 -2.67 59.74 -0.01
CA VAL A 514 -2.47 59.70 -1.45
C VAL A 514 -1.10 60.30 -1.74
N SER A 515 -0.06 59.48 -1.83
CA SER A 515 1.26 59.95 -2.23
C SER A 515 1.91 58.95 -3.19
N ASP A 516 2.33 59.44 -4.36
CA ASP A 516 3.20 58.71 -5.29
C ASP A 516 4.68 58.73 -4.81
N GLU A 517 4.92 59.15 -3.55
CA GLU A 517 6.25 59.21 -2.95
C GLU A 517 6.77 57.82 -2.58
N LYS A 518 7.97 57.54 -3.08
CA LYS A 518 8.67 56.26 -2.91
C LYS A 518 8.87 55.85 -1.44
N GLU A 519 9.08 56.82 -0.54
CA GLU A 519 9.35 56.55 0.88
C GLU A 519 8.09 56.09 1.64
N VAL A 520 6.93 56.67 1.32
CA VAL A 520 5.63 56.27 1.89
C VAL A 520 5.28 54.84 1.48
N ASN A 521 5.48 54.50 0.20
CA ASN A 521 5.22 53.15 -0.31
C ASN A 521 6.20 52.11 0.27
N ALA A 522 7.46 52.49 0.52
CA ALA A 522 8.42 51.61 1.17
C ALA A 522 8.00 51.29 2.61
N LYS A 523 7.58 52.30 3.38
CA LYS A 523 7.08 52.10 4.75
C LYS A 523 5.83 51.21 4.78
N ALA A 524 4.87 51.43 3.88
CA ALA A 524 3.68 50.59 3.78
C ALA A 524 3.99 49.11 3.43
N ASN A 525 5.10 48.87 2.71
CA ASN A 525 5.60 47.52 2.45
C ASN A 525 6.21 46.88 3.70
N ASP A 526 6.95 47.64 4.50
CA ASP A 526 7.49 47.15 5.77
C ASP A 526 6.36 46.87 6.78
N ASP A 527 5.41 47.80 6.92
CA ASP A 527 4.25 47.63 7.81
C ASP A 527 3.41 46.40 7.41
N PHE A 528 3.24 46.12 6.11
CA PHE A 528 2.54 44.90 5.68
C PHE A 528 3.33 43.61 5.95
N ARG A 529 4.67 43.66 5.89
CA ARG A 529 5.50 42.52 6.29
C ARG A 529 5.39 42.24 7.79
N ASP A 530 5.26 43.29 8.61
CA ASP A 530 5.00 43.15 10.05
C ASP A 530 3.68 42.43 10.32
N VAL A 531 2.62 42.76 9.56
CA VAL A 531 1.33 42.04 9.63
C VAL A 531 1.50 40.55 9.34
N ILE A 532 2.29 40.18 8.32
CA ILE A 532 2.52 38.77 7.96
C ILE A 532 3.40 38.08 9.01
N HIS A 533 4.41 38.78 9.54
CA HIS A 533 5.29 38.28 10.60
C HIS A 533 4.51 37.85 11.85
N ASP A 534 3.43 38.56 12.18
CA ASP A 534 2.63 38.32 13.39
C ASP A 534 1.56 37.22 13.23
N LEU A 535 1.43 36.58 12.06
CA LEU A 535 0.49 35.48 11.81
C LEU A 535 0.91 34.18 12.52
N VAL A 536 0.24 33.84 13.61
CA VAL A 536 0.64 32.72 14.47
C VAL A 536 0.45 31.36 13.78
N LEU A 537 -0.73 31.07 13.22
CA LEU A 537 -0.99 29.78 12.58
C LEU A 537 -0.11 29.62 11.33
N PHE A 538 0.03 30.66 10.51
CA PHE A 538 0.88 30.64 9.31
C PHE A 538 2.34 30.25 9.60
N TRP A 539 2.89 30.68 10.74
CA TRP A 539 4.27 30.37 11.14
C TRP A 539 4.42 29.07 11.94
N LYS A 540 3.33 28.38 12.30
CA LYS A 540 3.37 27.08 12.99
C LYS A 540 3.42 25.88 12.05
N ASP A 541 4.28 24.93 12.36
CA ASP A 541 4.42 23.68 11.62
C ASP A 541 3.39 22.63 12.05
N ARG A 542 3.07 21.71 11.14
CA ARG A 542 2.21 20.56 11.45
C ARG A 542 2.80 19.76 12.63
N GLY A 543 1.96 19.49 13.62
CA GLY A 543 2.33 18.81 14.86
C GLY A 543 2.67 19.74 16.03
N GLU A 544 2.85 21.04 15.79
CA GLU A 544 2.97 22.03 16.86
C GLU A 544 1.60 22.39 17.45
N THR A 545 1.59 23.16 18.54
CA THR A 545 0.37 23.59 19.22
C THR A 545 0.23 25.10 19.32
N ILE A 546 -1.02 25.57 19.31
CA ILE A 546 -1.41 26.97 19.54
C ILE A 546 -2.22 27.03 20.83
N SER A 547 -1.89 27.97 21.72
CA SER A 547 -2.59 28.18 22.99
C SER A 547 -3.51 29.39 22.92
N VAL A 548 -4.82 29.18 23.06
CA VAL A 548 -5.83 30.26 23.03
C VAL A 548 -6.81 30.07 24.18
N GLY A 549 -6.91 31.07 25.06
CA GLY A 549 -7.91 31.07 26.15
C GLY A 549 -7.80 29.88 27.12
N GLY A 550 -6.60 29.31 27.30
CA GLY A 550 -6.36 28.12 28.14
C GLY A 550 -6.63 26.78 27.44
N GLN A 551 -7.01 26.78 26.17
CA GLN A 551 -7.14 25.58 25.33
C GLN A 551 -5.95 25.44 24.38
N THR A 552 -5.56 24.20 24.12
CA THR A 552 -4.49 23.84 23.18
C THR A 552 -5.09 23.30 21.89
N ILE A 553 -4.69 23.87 20.76
CA ILE A 553 -5.08 23.43 19.41
C ILE A 553 -3.86 22.78 18.78
N LEU A 554 -3.98 21.53 18.31
CA LEU A 554 -2.94 20.85 17.56
C LEU A 554 -3.02 21.29 16.08
N VAL A 555 -1.90 21.74 15.53
CA VAL A 555 -1.82 22.21 14.13
C VAL A 555 -1.77 21.00 13.20
N GLU A 556 -2.85 20.77 12.46
CA GLU A 556 -3.03 19.62 11.58
C GLU A 556 -3.58 20.04 10.21
N GLY A 557 -3.07 19.42 9.14
CA GLY A 557 -3.60 19.57 7.79
C GLY A 557 -4.72 18.57 7.53
N VAL A 558 -5.61 18.91 6.59
CA VAL A 558 -6.62 18.00 6.06
C VAL A 558 -6.59 18.08 4.55
N TYR A 559 -6.63 16.92 3.89
CA TYR A 559 -6.38 16.80 2.47
C TYR A 559 -7.51 16.01 1.82
N LYS A 560 -7.85 16.40 0.59
CA LYS A 560 -8.82 15.65 -0.22
C LYS A 560 -8.16 14.38 -0.75
N VAL A 561 -8.80 13.23 -0.54
CA VAL A 561 -8.38 11.94 -1.06
C VAL A 561 -8.75 11.88 -2.55
N ASP A 562 -7.75 11.78 -3.43
CA ASP A 562 -7.97 11.58 -4.87
C ASP A 562 -8.13 10.10 -5.20
N SER A 563 -9.37 9.61 -5.19
CA SER A 563 -9.71 8.23 -5.56
C SER A 563 -9.77 8.00 -7.08
N SER A 564 -9.56 9.04 -7.91
CA SER A 564 -9.56 8.88 -9.38
C SER A 564 -8.33 8.13 -9.89
N LYS A 565 -7.28 8.03 -9.06
CA LYS A 565 -6.01 7.38 -9.37
C LYS A 565 -5.79 6.09 -8.58
N ARG A 566 -6.73 5.14 -8.69
CA ARG A 566 -6.67 3.86 -7.94
C ARG A 566 -5.31 3.13 -8.03
N TYR A 567 -4.64 3.15 -9.19
CA TYR A 567 -3.35 2.48 -9.34
C TYR A 567 -2.19 3.25 -8.67
N GLU A 568 -2.29 4.57 -8.59
CA GLU A 568 -1.38 5.39 -7.78
C GLU A 568 -1.56 5.05 -6.30
N GLU A 569 -2.81 4.89 -5.84
CA GLU A 569 -3.08 4.43 -4.48
C GLU A 569 -2.46 3.06 -4.21
N TYR A 570 -2.63 2.08 -5.12
CA TYR A 570 -2.08 0.74 -4.94
C TYR A 570 -0.56 0.77 -4.88
N SER A 571 0.07 1.49 -5.79
CA SER A 571 1.53 1.68 -5.83
C SER A 571 2.02 2.33 -4.54
N ARG A 572 1.39 3.43 -4.14
CA ARG A 572 1.70 4.14 -2.90
C ARG A 572 1.56 3.26 -1.68
N ALA A 573 0.52 2.43 -1.60
CA ALA A 573 0.31 1.51 -0.49
C ALA A 573 1.42 0.44 -0.42
N MET A 574 1.79 -0.17 -1.57
CA MET A 574 2.87 -1.16 -1.61
C MET A 574 4.21 -0.57 -1.15
N GLU A 575 4.56 0.61 -1.67
CA GLU A 575 5.83 1.30 -1.38
C GLU A 575 5.87 1.83 0.07
N THR A 576 4.80 2.49 0.54
CA THR A 576 4.76 3.09 1.88
C THR A 576 4.79 2.03 2.97
N LEU A 577 4.17 0.87 2.73
CA LEU A 577 4.10 -0.21 3.71
C LEU A 577 5.27 -1.20 3.63
N GLY A 578 6.03 -1.18 2.53
CA GLY A 578 7.07 -2.17 2.23
C GLY A 578 6.50 -3.56 2.00
N ILE A 579 5.27 -3.66 1.47
CA ILE A 579 4.58 -4.92 1.20
C ILE A 579 4.47 -5.07 -0.31
N HIS A 580 5.35 -5.89 -0.90
CA HIS A 580 5.46 -6.05 -2.35
C HIS A 580 4.48 -7.08 -2.92
N GLN A 581 3.40 -7.39 -2.19
CA GLN A 581 2.43 -8.37 -2.60
C GLN A 581 1.00 -7.89 -2.30
N MET A 582 0.15 -7.97 -3.31
CA MET A 582 -1.25 -7.57 -3.21
C MET A 582 -2.19 -8.59 -3.84
N ILE A 583 -3.44 -8.59 -3.41
CA ILE A 583 -4.54 -9.35 -3.97
C ILE A 583 -5.64 -8.37 -4.35
N MET A 584 -5.96 -8.33 -5.64
CA MET A 584 -7.15 -7.69 -6.16
C MET A 584 -8.31 -8.69 -6.10
N GLN A 585 -9.23 -8.48 -5.16
CA GLN A 585 -10.36 -9.38 -4.93
C GLN A 585 -11.68 -8.73 -5.34
N GLY A 586 -12.64 -9.53 -5.74
CA GLY A 586 -13.99 -9.07 -6.01
C GLY A 586 -14.82 -10.11 -6.75
N PRO A 587 -16.10 -9.81 -6.99
CA PRO A 587 -17.00 -10.74 -7.63
C PRO A 587 -16.62 -10.96 -9.11
N PRO A 588 -17.17 -11.98 -9.78
CA PRO A 588 -16.87 -12.22 -11.19
C PRO A 588 -17.29 -11.03 -12.07
N GLY A 589 -16.50 -10.75 -13.10
CA GLY A 589 -16.77 -9.66 -14.04
C GLY A 589 -16.45 -8.24 -13.54
N THR A 590 -15.50 -8.08 -12.61
CA THR A 590 -15.01 -6.76 -12.16
C THR A 590 -13.68 -6.34 -12.76
N SER A 591 -13.32 -6.90 -13.93
CA SER A 591 -12.10 -6.53 -14.66
C SER A 591 -10.81 -6.69 -13.84
N LYS A 592 -10.70 -7.68 -12.94
CA LYS A 592 -9.53 -7.84 -12.04
C LYS A 592 -8.23 -8.11 -12.79
N THR A 593 -8.22 -9.09 -13.70
CA THR A 593 -7.06 -9.42 -14.54
C THR A 593 -6.67 -8.25 -15.45
N TYR A 594 -7.67 -7.51 -15.97
CA TYR A 594 -7.44 -6.26 -16.68
C TYR A 594 -6.82 -5.19 -15.77
N SER A 595 -7.32 -5.03 -14.54
CA SER A 595 -6.81 -4.08 -13.56
C SER A 595 -5.36 -4.37 -13.15
N ALA A 596 -4.98 -5.65 -13.07
CA ALA A 596 -3.59 -6.04 -12.87
C ALA A 596 -2.71 -5.54 -14.02
N ARG A 597 -3.12 -5.72 -15.29
CA ARG A 597 -2.38 -5.20 -16.45
C ARG A 597 -2.30 -3.68 -16.48
N GLU A 598 -3.41 -2.99 -16.20
CA GLU A 598 -3.42 -1.52 -16.14
C GLU A 598 -2.53 -0.98 -15.00
N TYR A 599 -2.47 -1.67 -13.86
CA TYR A 599 -1.50 -1.36 -12.81
C TYR A 599 -0.05 -1.52 -13.29
N LEU A 600 0.25 -2.57 -14.07
CA LEU A 600 1.59 -2.71 -14.67
C LEU A 600 1.89 -1.59 -15.66
N LYS A 601 0.92 -1.16 -16.48
CA LYS A 601 1.09 0.01 -17.37
C LYS A 601 1.37 1.28 -16.57
N TYR A 602 0.66 1.47 -15.45
CA TYR A 602 0.89 2.59 -14.55
C TYR A 602 2.33 2.58 -13.99
N GLU A 603 2.82 1.43 -13.50
CA GLU A 603 4.19 1.32 -13.00
C GLU A 603 5.24 1.50 -14.11
N ALA A 604 5.02 0.94 -15.30
CA ALA A 604 5.88 1.16 -16.46
C ALA A 604 5.90 2.64 -16.89
N CYS A 605 4.76 3.32 -16.83
CA CYS A 605 4.63 4.75 -17.14
C CYS A 605 5.45 5.59 -16.17
N LYS A 606 5.39 5.29 -14.86
CA LYS A 606 6.18 5.97 -13.81
C LYS A 606 7.68 5.88 -14.07
N VAL A 607 8.16 4.74 -14.58
CA VAL A 607 9.59 4.54 -14.88
C VAL A 607 9.99 5.18 -16.21
N ASN A 608 9.14 5.13 -17.23
CA ASN A 608 9.48 5.57 -18.59
C ASN A 608 9.10 7.03 -18.91
N GLY A 609 8.31 7.69 -18.05
CA GLY A 609 7.86 9.07 -18.24
C GLY A 609 6.89 9.27 -19.41
N ARG A 610 6.27 8.19 -19.92
CA ARG A 610 5.28 8.23 -21.01
C ARG A 610 4.21 7.15 -20.82
N GLU A 611 3.03 7.38 -21.38
CA GLU A 611 1.94 6.39 -21.39
C GLU A 611 2.36 5.11 -22.13
N ILE A 612 1.94 3.95 -21.61
CA ILE A 612 2.35 2.62 -22.07
C ILE A 612 1.15 1.92 -22.70
N SER A 613 1.27 1.54 -23.98
CA SER A 613 0.24 0.77 -24.67
C SER A 613 0.24 -0.71 -24.26
N ASP A 614 -0.80 -1.47 -24.63
CA ASP A 614 -0.78 -2.94 -24.43
C ASP A 614 0.39 -3.61 -25.14
N SER A 615 0.73 -3.18 -26.37
CA SER A 615 1.89 -3.72 -27.09
C SER A 615 3.21 -3.39 -26.42
N ASP A 616 3.35 -2.20 -25.81
CA ASP A 616 4.55 -1.86 -25.04
C ASP A 616 4.65 -2.73 -23.78
N LEU A 617 3.52 -2.99 -23.10
CA LEU A 617 3.49 -3.85 -21.93
C LEU A 617 3.82 -5.30 -22.29
N ASP A 618 3.23 -5.84 -23.35
CA ASP A 618 3.50 -7.20 -23.81
C ASP A 618 4.98 -7.37 -24.21
N ALA A 619 5.62 -6.30 -24.71
CA ALA A 619 7.05 -6.32 -24.99
C ALA A 619 7.94 -6.42 -23.73
N LEU A 620 7.41 -6.01 -22.57
CA LEU A 620 8.07 -6.12 -21.26
C LEU A 620 7.81 -7.46 -20.57
N GLN A 621 6.97 -8.33 -21.13
CA GLN A 621 6.73 -9.67 -20.60
C GLN A 621 8.00 -10.53 -20.72
N ILE A 622 8.29 -11.30 -19.68
CA ILE A 622 9.43 -12.20 -19.63
C ILE A 622 9.20 -13.36 -20.60
N MET A 623 10.16 -13.57 -21.49
CA MET A 623 10.15 -14.65 -22.49
C MET A 623 11.12 -15.77 -22.13
N ASP A 624 12.24 -15.44 -21.50
CA ASP A 624 13.26 -16.40 -21.07
C ASP A 624 13.90 -15.98 -19.75
N TYR A 625 14.05 -16.95 -18.86
CA TYR A 625 14.66 -16.79 -17.53
C TYR A 625 16.16 -17.16 -17.53
N LYS A 626 16.68 -17.74 -18.61
CA LYS A 626 18.07 -18.24 -18.68
C LYS A 626 19.09 -17.11 -18.55
N GLU A 627 20.24 -17.46 -17.99
CA GLU A 627 21.37 -16.54 -17.86
C GLU A 627 22.00 -16.28 -19.23
N GLY A 628 22.26 -15.01 -19.55
CA GLY A 628 22.76 -14.57 -20.87
C GLY A 628 21.73 -14.56 -22.00
N ALA A 629 20.51 -15.06 -21.77
CA ALA A 629 19.40 -14.92 -22.71
C ALA A 629 18.77 -13.52 -22.61
N THR A 630 18.15 -13.08 -23.70
CA THR A 630 17.38 -11.84 -23.69
C THR A 630 16.07 -12.05 -22.96
N ILE A 631 15.85 -11.31 -21.87
CA ILE A 631 14.74 -11.54 -20.95
C ILE A 631 13.36 -11.25 -21.56
N SER A 632 13.26 -10.26 -22.46
CA SER A 632 12.00 -9.81 -23.07
C SER A 632 12.23 -9.27 -24.48
N SER A 633 11.18 -9.14 -25.29
CA SER A 633 11.32 -8.53 -26.62
C SER A 633 11.76 -7.07 -26.53
N TRP A 634 11.34 -6.32 -25.50
CA TRP A 634 11.85 -4.97 -25.25
C TRP A 634 13.38 -4.96 -25.07
N ALA A 635 13.93 -5.92 -24.32
CA ALA A 635 15.38 -6.01 -24.11
C ALA A 635 16.12 -6.39 -25.40
N LYS A 636 15.47 -7.14 -26.30
CA LYS A 636 15.99 -7.47 -27.63
C LYS A 636 16.17 -6.23 -28.50
N ASP A 637 15.20 -5.32 -28.43
CA ASP A 637 15.20 -4.08 -29.19
C ASP A 637 16.06 -2.98 -28.53
N ASN A 638 16.42 -3.15 -27.26
CA ASN A 638 17.20 -2.19 -26.46
C ASN A 638 18.50 -2.81 -25.92
N VAL A 639 19.35 -3.30 -26.83
CA VAL A 639 20.61 -3.99 -26.50
C VAL A 639 21.48 -3.18 -25.52
N GLY A 640 21.91 -3.83 -24.44
CA GLY A 640 22.76 -3.23 -23.41
C GLY A 640 22.01 -2.39 -22.37
N LYS A 641 20.67 -2.31 -22.44
CA LYS A 641 19.82 -1.68 -21.43
C LYS A 641 18.98 -2.73 -20.70
N THR A 642 18.66 -2.46 -19.44
CA THR A 642 17.69 -3.24 -18.67
C THR A 642 16.35 -2.51 -18.62
N PRO A 643 15.22 -3.25 -18.65
CA PRO A 643 13.92 -2.63 -18.63
C PRO A 643 13.64 -2.06 -17.23
N GLY A 644 12.84 -0.99 -17.18
CA GLY A 644 12.39 -0.42 -15.90
C GLY A 644 11.51 -1.40 -15.10
N ILE A 645 10.67 -2.16 -15.80
CA ILE A 645 9.89 -3.24 -15.24
C ILE A 645 9.97 -4.49 -16.14
N ALA A 646 9.83 -5.68 -15.56
CA ALA A 646 9.63 -6.93 -16.27
C ALA A 646 8.51 -7.72 -15.58
N TRP A 647 7.71 -8.47 -16.32
CA TRP A 647 6.57 -9.18 -15.71
C TRP A 647 6.29 -10.54 -16.34
N ASP A 648 5.62 -11.41 -15.58
CA ASP A 648 5.06 -12.65 -16.09
C ASP A 648 3.72 -12.97 -15.40
N ILE A 649 2.95 -13.91 -15.94
CA ILE A 649 1.64 -14.32 -15.44
C ILE A 649 1.49 -15.83 -15.36
N VAL A 650 0.86 -16.30 -14.29
CA VAL A 650 0.46 -17.69 -14.10
C VAL A 650 -0.97 -17.75 -13.58
N GLN A 651 -1.72 -18.78 -13.93
CA GLN A 651 -3.06 -19.03 -13.41
C GLN A 651 -3.04 -20.25 -12.51
N PHE A 652 -3.65 -20.16 -11.33
CA PHE A 652 -3.77 -21.30 -10.42
C PHE A 652 -5.00 -22.16 -10.74
N HIS A 653 -4.84 -23.47 -10.54
CA HIS A 653 -5.90 -24.46 -10.67
C HIS A 653 -5.87 -25.43 -9.48
N PRO A 654 -6.94 -26.21 -9.23
CA PRO A 654 -7.04 -27.05 -8.03
C PRO A 654 -5.87 -28.01 -7.77
N SER A 655 -5.24 -28.52 -8.84
CA SER A 655 -4.09 -29.44 -8.74
C SER A 655 -2.72 -28.74 -8.69
N TYR A 656 -2.68 -27.41 -8.63
CA TYR A 656 -1.42 -26.64 -8.70
C TYR A 656 -0.67 -26.76 -7.38
N GLY A 657 0.56 -27.28 -7.43
CA GLY A 657 1.35 -27.64 -6.24
C GLY A 657 2.60 -26.79 -6.04
N TYR A 658 3.40 -27.16 -5.02
CA TYR A 658 4.71 -26.55 -4.75
C TYR A 658 5.68 -26.81 -5.91
N GLU A 659 5.66 -28.02 -6.45
CA GLU A 659 6.52 -28.51 -7.53
C GLU A 659 6.23 -27.85 -8.88
N ASP A 660 5.11 -27.15 -9.01
CA ASP A 660 4.75 -26.36 -10.19
C ASP A 660 5.15 -24.88 -10.04
N PHE A 661 5.32 -24.41 -8.80
CA PHE A 661 5.43 -22.99 -8.48
C PHE A 661 6.82 -22.55 -8.03
N VAL A 662 7.42 -23.30 -7.08
CA VAL A 662 8.67 -22.92 -6.41
C VAL A 662 9.87 -23.66 -7.01
N ARG A 663 9.96 -24.97 -6.79
CA ARG A 663 11.02 -25.86 -7.29
C ARG A 663 10.45 -27.26 -7.46
N GLY A 664 10.91 -27.96 -8.49
CA GLY A 664 10.49 -29.33 -8.77
C GLY A 664 11.43 -30.04 -9.73
N ILE A 665 11.06 -31.25 -10.14
CA ILE A 665 11.81 -32.05 -11.10
C ILE A 665 11.21 -31.84 -12.49
N GLU A 666 12.05 -31.55 -13.49
CA GLU A 666 11.67 -31.57 -14.91
C GLU A 666 12.22 -32.82 -15.59
N VAL A 667 11.39 -33.41 -16.44
CA VAL A 667 11.74 -34.59 -17.23
C VAL A 667 11.99 -34.15 -18.67
N GLY A 668 13.22 -34.36 -19.15
CA GLY A 668 13.64 -34.11 -20.52
C GLY A 668 14.04 -35.39 -21.24
N THR A 669 14.35 -35.27 -22.54
CA THR A 669 14.96 -36.36 -23.31
C THR A 669 16.27 -35.90 -23.92
N ILE A 670 17.36 -36.56 -23.59
CA ILE A 670 18.68 -36.33 -24.20
C ILE A 670 18.85 -37.33 -25.34
N LYS A 671 19.11 -36.83 -26.56
CA LYS A 671 19.49 -37.68 -27.70
C LYS A 671 20.95 -38.07 -27.55
N THR A 672 21.21 -39.37 -27.42
CA THR A 672 22.56 -39.96 -27.42
C THR A 672 22.78 -40.75 -28.72
N GLU A 673 24.03 -41.08 -29.04
CA GLU A 673 24.38 -41.90 -30.22
C GLU A 673 23.69 -43.28 -30.25
N HIS A 674 23.17 -43.75 -29.12
CA HIS A 674 22.50 -45.05 -28.96
C HIS A 674 20.99 -44.97 -28.65
N GLY A 675 20.36 -43.79 -28.76
CA GLY A 675 18.91 -43.61 -28.54
C GLY A 675 18.56 -42.38 -27.68
N SER A 676 17.28 -42.20 -27.36
CA SER A 676 16.80 -41.14 -26.45
C SER A 676 16.77 -41.65 -25.02
N ASN A 677 17.57 -41.06 -24.14
CA ASN A 677 17.49 -41.30 -22.70
C ASN A 677 16.65 -40.21 -22.02
N VAL A 678 15.88 -40.60 -21.02
CA VAL A 678 15.14 -39.66 -20.18
C VAL A 678 16.13 -39.01 -19.22
N SER A 679 16.16 -37.68 -19.18
CA SER A 679 16.92 -36.91 -18.21
C SER A 679 16.00 -36.30 -17.18
N TYR A 680 16.48 -36.21 -15.96
CA TYR A 680 15.77 -35.51 -14.90
C TYR A 680 16.65 -34.38 -14.39
N GLU A 681 16.05 -33.22 -14.19
CA GLU A 681 16.75 -32.03 -13.68
C GLU A 681 15.93 -31.40 -12.56
N THR A 682 16.55 -31.10 -11.41
CA THR A 682 15.92 -30.27 -10.39
C THR A 682 16.03 -28.81 -10.78
N VAL A 683 14.89 -28.14 -10.90
CA VAL A 683 14.83 -26.79 -11.47
C VAL A 683 14.01 -25.84 -10.60
N ASN A 684 14.35 -24.55 -10.70
CA ASN A 684 13.45 -23.50 -10.27
C ASN A 684 12.18 -23.51 -11.16
N LYS A 685 11.02 -23.30 -10.55
CA LYS A 685 9.74 -23.11 -11.25
C LYS A 685 9.40 -21.62 -11.33
N ILE A 686 8.17 -21.23 -11.65
CA ILE A 686 7.86 -19.84 -12.03
C ILE A 686 8.31 -18.81 -10.97
N LEU A 687 8.00 -19.03 -9.69
CA LEU A 687 8.42 -18.13 -8.61
C LEU A 687 9.94 -18.18 -8.39
N GLY A 688 10.52 -19.40 -8.39
CA GLY A 688 11.97 -19.55 -8.25
C GLY A 688 12.76 -18.94 -9.40
N LYS A 689 12.26 -19.04 -10.63
CA LYS A 689 12.86 -18.52 -11.87
C LYS A 689 12.86 -17.00 -11.86
N ILE A 690 11.71 -16.38 -11.58
CA ILE A 690 11.62 -14.92 -11.53
C ILE A 690 12.45 -14.35 -10.36
N ALA A 691 12.47 -15.02 -9.20
CA ALA A 691 13.29 -14.61 -8.06
C ALA A 691 14.79 -14.71 -8.35
N GLU A 692 15.24 -15.78 -9.01
CA GLU A 692 16.64 -15.95 -9.43
C GLU A 692 17.07 -14.86 -10.41
N VAL A 693 16.23 -14.53 -11.40
CA VAL A 693 16.52 -13.48 -12.38
C VAL A 693 16.51 -12.09 -11.71
N ALA A 694 15.52 -11.82 -10.86
CA ALA A 694 15.39 -10.55 -10.16
C ALA A 694 16.56 -10.28 -9.19
N SER A 695 17.22 -11.34 -8.69
CA SER A 695 18.38 -11.25 -7.80
C SER A 695 19.70 -10.94 -8.55
N ARG A 696 19.72 -10.93 -9.89
CA ARG A 696 20.92 -10.63 -10.66
C ARG A 696 21.26 -9.14 -10.58
N LYS A 697 22.54 -8.82 -10.40
CA LYS A 697 23.03 -7.42 -10.26
C LYS A 697 22.66 -6.52 -11.43
N GLU A 698 22.60 -7.05 -12.65
CA GLU A 698 22.20 -6.30 -13.84
C GLU A 698 20.76 -5.75 -13.75
N TYR A 699 19.89 -6.43 -13.00
CA TYR A 699 18.48 -6.08 -12.84
C TYR A 699 18.14 -5.47 -11.46
N GLU A 700 19.14 -4.99 -10.71
CA GLU A 700 18.94 -4.39 -9.38
C GLU A 700 17.94 -3.21 -9.41
N LYS A 701 17.86 -2.49 -10.54
CA LYS A 701 16.92 -1.38 -10.75
C LYS A 701 15.63 -1.75 -11.48
N THR A 702 15.50 -2.99 -11.94
CA THR A 702 14.32 -3.49 -12.63
C THR A 702 13.33 -4.02 -11.60
N LYS A 703 12.07 -3.56 -11.66
CA LYS A 703 11.00 -4.14 -10.86
C LYS A 703 10.39 -5.34 -11.58
N PHE A 704 10.33 -6.48 -10.90
CA PHE A 704 9.74 -7.71 -11.42
C PHE A 704 8.33 -7.87 -10.88
N TYR A 705 7.38 -8.20 -11.75
CA TYR A 705 5.99 -8.45 -11.35
C TYR A 705 5.56 -9.87 -11.75
N LEU A 706 5.14 -10.67 -10.79
CA LEU A 706 4.48 -11.94 -11.03
C LEU A 706 2.97 -11.80 -10.79
N VAL A 707 2.18 -11.89 -11.85
CA VAL A 707 0.72 -11.91 -11.76
C VAL A 707 0.26 -13.35 -11.55
N ILE A 708 -0.51 -13.59 -10.47
CA ILE A 708 -1.11 -14.88 -10.16
C ILE A 708 -2.63 -14.73 -10.33
N ASP A 709 -3.15 -15.19 -11.46
CA ASP A 709 -4.58 -15.17 -11.75
C ASP A 709 -5.28 -16.31 -10.99
N GLU A 710 -6.47 -16.00 -10.44
CA GLU A 710 -7.28 -16.94 -9.65
C GLU A 710 -6.51 -17.58 -8.48
N ILE A 711 -5.78 -16.74 -7.73
CA ILE A 711 -4.89 -17.14 -6.64
C ILE A 711 -5.57 -18.04 -5.59
N ASN A 712 -6.89 -17.93 -5.41
CA ASN A 712 -7.65 -18.76 -4.46
C ASN A 712 -8.03 -20.16 -4.97
N ARG A 713 -7.68 -20.52 -6.21
CA ARG A 713 -7.90 -21.86 -6.77
C ARG A 713 -6.81 -22.87 -6.45
N ALA A 714 -5.88 -22.53 -5.55
CA ALA A 714 -4.95 -23.47 -4.97
C ALA A 714 -4.76 -23.18 -3.47
N ASN A 715 -4.31 -24.18 -2.71
CA ASN A 715 -3.97 -23.96 -1.30
C ASN A 715 -2.67 -23.16 -1.20
N LEU A 716 -2.78 -21.85 -0.95
CA LEU A 716 -1.64 -20.94 -0.89
C LEU A 716 -0.60 -21.32 0.15
N ALA A 717 -1.00 -21.90 1.28
CA ALA A 717 -0.04 -22.33 2.29
C ALA A 717 0.84 -23.49 1.78
N THR A 718 0.25 -24.41 1.01
CA THR A 718 0.97 -25.53 0.40
C THR A 718 1.81 -25.09 -0.80
N VAL A 719 1.26 -24.24 -1.67
CA VAL A 719 1.93 -23.79 -2.91
C VAL A 719 3.17 -22.93 -2.62
N PHE A 720 3.09 -22.01 -1.64
CA PHE A 720 4.23 -21.20 -1.26
C PHE A 720 5.22 -21.94 -0.34
N GLY A 721 4.77 -22.96 0.40
CA GLY A 721 5.61 -23.73 1.33
C GLY A 721 6.38 -22.82 2.30
N GLU A 722 7.70 -22.96 2.32
CA GLU A 722 8.61 -22.20 3.16
C GLU A 722 8.73 -20.72 2.72
N LEU A 723 8.43 -20.41 1.46
CA LEU A 723 8.53 -19.05 0.92
C LEU A 723 7.44 -18.10 1.41
N ILE A 724 6.45 -18.59 2.17
CA ILE A 724 5.55 -17.74 2.96
C ILE A 724 6.35 -16.78 3.86
N TYR A 725 7.46 -17.27 4.41
CA TYR A 725 8.38 -16.47 5.21
C TYR A 725 9.10 -15.41 4.34
N GLY A 726 9.55 -15.79 3.14
CA GLY A 726 10.23 -14.89 2.20
C GLY A 726 9.35 -13.75 1.66
N LEU A 727 8.02 -13.82 1.82
CA LEU A 727 7.11 -12.71 1.51
C LEU A 727 7.25 -11.54 2.49
N GLU A 728 7.61 -11.82 3.74
CA GLU A 728 7.75 -10.82 4.82
C GLU A 728 9.22 -10.41 5.01
N TYR A 729 10.15 -11.35 4.88
CA TYR A 729 11.59 -11.12 5.06
C TYR A 729 12.33 -11.23 3.73
N ARG A 730 12.08 -10.26 2.85
CA ARG A 730 12.78 -10.11 1.56
C ARG A 730 14.31 -10.07 1.76
N GLY A 731 15.04 -10.55 0.76
CA GLY A 731 16.51 -10.60 0.79
C GLY A 731 17.12 -11.65 1.73
N ARG A 732 16.30 -12.46 2.41
CA ARG A 732 16.78 -13.58 3.23
C ARG A 732 16.56 -14.91 2.51
N SER A 733 17.59 -15.75 2.48
CA SER A 733 17.50 -17.08 1.88
C SER A 733 16.75 -18.06 2.78
N VAL A 734 15.87 -18.86 2.19
CA VAL A 734 15.05 -19.89 2.82
C VAL A 734 15.44 -21.25 2.26
N ALA A 735 15.61 -22.26 3.13
CA ALA A 735 15.91 -23.62 2.71
C ALA A 735 14.68 -24.31 2.08
N THR A 736 14.92 -25.15 1.07
CA THR A 736 13.90 -25.86 0.29
C THR A 736 14.31 -27.33 0.09
N PRO A 737 13.36 -28.24 -0.19
CA PRO A 737 13.65 -29.67 -0.36
C PRO A 737 14.48 -30.01 -1.61
N TYR A 738 14.52 -29.13 -2.61
CA TYR A 738 15.21 -29.35 -3.88
C TYR A 738 16.51 -28.55 -3.99
N THR A 739 17.59 -29.20 -4.43
CA THR A 739 18.86 -28.55 -4.75
C THR A 739 18.86 -28.10 -6.20
N VAL A 740 19.07 -26.81 -6.45
CA VAL A 740 19.22 -26.23 -7.79
C VAL A 740 20.58 -25.54 -7.84
N LYS A 741 21.42 -25.87 -8.83
CA LYS A 741 22.79 -25.31 -8.96
C LYS A 741 23.61 -25.41 -7.66
N ASN A 742 23.59 -26.57 -7.00
CA ASN A 742 24.27 -26.83 -5.72
C ASN A 742 23.80 -25.97 -4.52
N SER A 743 22.61 -25.37 -4.60
CA SER A 743 21.99 -24.65 -3.50
C SER A 743 20.58 -25.16 -3.23
N ASN A 744 20.32 -25.55 -1.99
CA ASN A 744 18.97 -25.84 -1.51
C ASN A 744 18.24 -24.58 -1.01
N LYS A 745 18.82 -23.39 -1.16
CA LYS A 745 18.23 -22.13 -0.69
C LYS A 745 17.61 -21.32 -1.83
N VAL A 746 16.51 -20.63 -1.54
CA VAL A 746 15.83 -19.66 -2.41
C VAL A 746 15.68 -18.35 -1.67
N GLU A 747 15.86 -17.24 -2.35
CA GLU A 747 15.68 -15.89 -1.80
C GLU A 747 14.62 -15.16 -2.64
N LEU A 748 13.73 -14.42 -1.97
CA LEU A 748 12.82 -13.51 -2.66
C LEU A 748 13.36 -12.08 -2.55
N PRO A 749 13.80 -11.45 -3.66
CA PRO A 749 14.43 -10.15 -3.61
C PRO A 749 13.41 -9.00 -3.46
N ASP A 750 13.86 -7.84 -2.99
CA ASP A 750 13.01 -6.66 -2.75
C ASP A 750 12.38 -6.10 -4.04
N ASN A 751 13.03 -6.28 -5.18
CA ASN A 751 12.50 -5.83 -6.47
C ASN A 751 11.45 -6.80 -7.08
N LEU A 752 11.07 -7.88 -6.40
CA LEU A 752 10.02 -8.82 -6.82
C LEU A 752 8.68 -8.50 -6.17
N TYR A 753 7.68 -8.24 -7.02
CA TYR A 753 6.31 -7.90 -6.69
C TYR A 753 5.36 -9.03 -7.12
N ILE A 754 4.36 -9.33 -6.29
CA ILE A 754 3.36 -10.37 -6.57
C ILE A 754 1.96 -9.74 -6.59
N ILE A 755 1.22 -9.97 -7.68
CA ILE A 755 -0.13 -9.45 -7.87
C ILE A 755 -1.08 -10.63 -8.03
N GLY A 756 -1.89 -10.92 -7.01
CA GLY A 756 -2.94 -11.92 -7.09
C GLY A 756 -4.26 -11.33 -7.61
N THR A 757 -4.99 -12.07 -8.43
CA THR A 757 -6.43 -11.81 -8.66
C THR A 757 -7.25 -12.88 -7.96
N MET A 758 -8.35 -12.51 -7.31
CA MET A 758 -9.17 -13.44 -6.54
C MET A 758 -10.65 -13.26 -6.87
N ASN A 759 -11.30 -14.35 -7.29
CA ASN A 759 -12.76 -14.39 -7.41
C ASN A 759 -13.36 -14.72 -6.04
N THR A 760 -14.15 -13.81 -5.49
CA THR A 760 -14.74 -13.95 -4.15
C THR A 760 -15.96 -14.86 -4.10
N ALA A 761 -16.59 -15.13 -5.25
CA ALA A 761 -17.72 -16.04 -5.37
C ALA A 761 -17.29 -17.52 -5.32
N ASP A 762 -16.06 -17.83 -5.72
CA ASP A 762 -15.52 -19.19 -5.78
C ASP A 762 -15.16 -19.68 -4.36
N LYS A 763 -15.99 -20.55 -3.78
CA LYS A 763 -15.76 -21.19 -2.46
C LYS A 763 -15.07 -22.57 -2.56
N SER A 764 -14.63 -23.00 -3.75
CA SER A 764 -14.25 -24.39 -4.05
C SER A 764 -12.97 -24.90 -3.38
N ILE A 765 -12.09 -24.01 -2.91
CA ILE A 765 -10.84 -24.35 -2.21
C ILE A 765 -10.76 -23.47 -0.96
N GLY A 766 -10.34 -24.08 0.16
CA GLY A 766 -10.42 -23.47 1.50
C GLY A 766 -9.93 -22.02 1.55
N GLY A 767 -10.59 -21.20 2.38
CA GLY A 767 -10.31 -19.78 2.49
C GLY A 767 -8.83 -19.46 2.74
N ILE A 768 -8.38 -18.28 2.30
CA ILE A 768 -7.01 -17.81 2.53
C ILE A 768 -6.73 -17.75 4.04
N ASP A 769 -5.77 -18.55 4.48
CA ASP A 769 -5.29 -18.57 5.87
C ASP A 769 -4.79 -17.19 6.32
N TYR A 770 -5.02 -16.85 7.58
CA TYR A 770 -4.63 -15.60 8.22
C TYR A 770 -3.14 -15.25 8.06
N ALA A 771 -2.25 -16.24 8.00
CA ALA A 771 -0.82 -16.00 7.77
C ALA A 771 -0.49 -15.49 6.37
N ILE A 772 -1.24 -15.92 5.35
CA ILE A 772 -1.14 -15.34 4.01
C ILE A 772 -1.83 -13.97 4.03
N ARG A 773 -3.04 -13.88 4.60
CA ARG A 773 -3.82 -12.65 4.62
C ARG A 773 -3.06 -11.46 5.23
N ARG A 774 -2.33 -11.65 6.34
CA ARG A 774 -1.54 -10.57 6.96
C ARG A 774 -0.33 -10.12 6.13
N ARG A 775 0.12 -10.95 5.18
CA ARG A 775 1.30 -10.68 4.34
C ARG A 775 0.92 -10.10 2.98
N PHE A 776 -0.35 -10.06 2.59
CA PHE A 776 -0.81 -9.42 1.35
C PHE A 776 -1.62 -8.15 1.66
N LEU A 777 -1.59 -7.19 0.74
CA LEU A 777 -2.54 -6.08 0.71
C LEU A 777 -3.78 -6.50 -0.07
N PHE A 778 -4.98 -6.29 0.45
CA PHE A 778 -6.24 -6.66 -0.21
C PHE A 778 -6.94 -5.42 -0.74
N PHE A 779 -7.06 -5.33 -2.06
CA PHE A 779 -7.82 -4.29 -2.74
C PHE A 779 -9.13 -4.87 -3.27
N SER A 780 -10.25 -4.27 -2.89
CA SER A 780 -11.58 -4.73 -3.31
C SER A 780 -11.99 -4.02 -4.59
N LEU A 781 -12.14 -4.78 -5.67
CA LEU A 781 -12.65 -4.31 -6.96
C LEU A 781 -14.13 -4.67 -7.05
N LEU A 782 -14.97 -3.72 -6.66
CA LEU A 782 -16.42 -3.85 -6.73
C LEU A 782 -16.95 -3.38 -8.09
N PRO A 783 -18.14 -3.87 -8.50
CA PRO A 783 -18.81 -3.39 -9.70
C PRO A 783 -19.17 -1.90 -9.60
N GLU A 784 -18.89 -1.14 -10.66
CA GLU A 784 -19.01 0.32 -10.69
C GLU A 784 -19.92 0.75 -11.84
N ARG A 785 -21.02 1.43 -11.50
CA ARG A 785 -21.95 2.05 -12.47
C ARG A 785 -21.23 3.05 -13.37
N LYS A 786 -20.29 3.82 -12.82
CA LYS A 786 -19.50 4.85 -13.52
C LYS A 786 -18.69 4.25 -14.68
N THR A 787 -18.10 3.08 -14.50
CA THR A 787 -17.33 2.40 -15.57
C THR A 787 -18.19 2.08 -16.78
N ILE A 788 -19.48 1.74 -16.58
CA ILE A 788 -20.42 1.47 -17.67
C ILE A 788 -20.77 2.77 -18.39
N LEU A 789 -21.06 3.85 -17.66
CA LEU A 789 -21.36 5.17 -18.24
C LEU A 789 -20.21 5.75 -19.06
N GLU A 790 -18.98 5.58 -18.58
CA GLU A 790 -17.77 6.12 -19.20
C GLU A 790 -17.18 5.21 -20.28
N PHE A 791 -17.81 4.06 -20.57
CA PHE A 791 -17.34 3.13 -21.58
C PHE A 791 -17.32 3.80 -22.96
N ARG A 792 -16.14 3.86 -23.58
CA ARG A 792 -15.92 4.43 -24.91
C ARG A 792 -15.41 3.37 -25.87
N LYS A 793 -15.93 3.40 -27.10
CA LYS A 793 -15.47 2.56 -28.20
C LYS A 793 -14.19 3.16 -28.83
N GLY A 794 -13.04 3.00 -28.17
CA GLY A 794 -11.76 3.52 -28.68
C GLY A 794 -11.74 5.05 -28.88
N LYS A 795 -10.81 5.55 -29.71
CA LYS A 795 -10.74 6.98 -30.09
C LYS A 795 -11.77 7.26 -31.20
N CYS A 796 -13.04 7.51 -30.82
CA CYS A 796 -14.06 8.00 -31.77
C CYS A 796 -13.88 9.51 -31.97
N SER A 797 -13.83 9.94 -33.23
CA SER A 797 -13.77 11.35 -33.64
C SER A 797 -15.12 11.90 -34.10
N ASP A 798 -16.17 11.07 -34.12
CA ASP A 798 -17.51 11.40 -34.59
C ASP A 798 -18.48 11.65 -33.41
N PRO A 799 -19.02 12.88 -33.25
CA PRO A 799 -19.97 13.21 -32.20
C PRO A 799 -21.26 12.38 -32.20
N ASP A 800 -21.75 11.93 -33.36
CA ASP A 800 -23.00 11.15 -33.44
C ASP A 800 -22.80 9.71 -32.93
N GLU A 801 -21.62 9.12 -33.16
CA GLU A 801 -21.26 7.83 -32.57
C GLU A 801 -21.08 7.91 -31.05
N GLU A 802 -20.50 9.01 -30.55
CA GLU A 802 -20.34 9.24 -29.10
C GLU A 802 -21.71 9.34 -28.42
N LYS A 803 -22.66 10.08 -29.01
CA LYS A 803 -24.03 10.17 -28.49
C LYS A 803 -24.74 8.81 -28.46
N LYS A 804 -24.63 8.03 -29.55
CA LYS A 804 -25.21 6.68 -29.61
C LYS A 804 -24.60 5.74 -28.58
N GLN A 805 -23.30 5.84 -28.32
CA GLN A 805 -22.63 5.06 -27.28
C GLN A 805 -23.13 5.45 -25.88
N ILE A 806 -23.36 6.73 -25.61
CA ILE A 806 -23.94 7.19 -24.33
C ILE A 806 -25.34 6.57 -24.11
N GLU A 807 -26.21 6.58 -25.12
CA GLU A 807 -27.55 5.96 -25.02
C GLU A 807 -27.48 4.45 -24.73
N ILE A 808 -26.51 3.75 -25.34
CA ILE A 808 -26.25 2.32 -25.08
C ILE A 808 -25.75 2.11 -23.64
N ASN A 809 -24.85 2.98 -23.16
CA ASN A 809 -24.33 2.91 -21.80
C ASN A 809 -25.43 3.13 -20.77
N GLU A 810 -26.33 4.10 -21.00
CA GLU A 810 -27.51 4.34 -20.14
C GLU A 810 -28.43 3.11 -20.09
N THR A 811 -28.68 2.48 -21.23
CA THR A 811 -29.46 1.24 -21.31
C THR A 811 -28.81 0.10 -20.53
N ALA A 812 -27.49 -0.07 -20.68
CA ALA A 812 -26.73 -1.10 -19.97
C ALA A 812 -26.71 -0.87 -18.46
N VAL A 813 -26.67 0.39 -18.03
CA VAL A 813 -26.77 0.79 -16.63
C VAL A 813 -28.14 0.46 -16.04
N SER A 814 -29.23 0.73 -16.75
CA SER A 814 -30.59 0.37 -16.28
C SER A 814 -30.70 -1.13 -16.00
N LEU A 815 -30.16 -1.98 -16.90
CA LEU A 815 -30.10 -3.43 -16.64
C LEU A 815 -29.19 -3.78 -15.46
N PHE A 816 -28.03 -3.13 -15.34
CA PHE A 816 -27.07 -3.37 -14.25
C PHE A 816 -27.68 -3.04 -12.89
N ASP A 817 -28.35 -1.90 -12.76
CA ASP A 817 -29.02 -1.45 -11.54
C ASP A 817 -30.11 -2.46 -11.17
N ARG A 818 -30.90 -2.91 -12.15
CA ARG A 818 -31.95 -3.92 -11.93
C ARG A 818 -31.39 -5.27 -11.49
N VAL A 819 -30.36 -5.81 -12.16
CA VAL A 819 -29.71 -7.06 -11.75
C VAL A 819 -29.09 -6.94 -10.35
N SER A 820 -28.58 -5.76 -9.99
CA SER A 820 -27.97 -5.50 -8.68
C SER A 820 -28.96 -5.58 -7.51
N GLU A 821 -30.27 -5.40 -7.75
CA GLU A 821 -31.32 -5.57 -6.74
C GLU A 821 -31.44 -7.02 -6.24
N LEU A 822 -31.08 -8.01 -7.06
CA LEU A 822 -31.07 -9.42 -6.65
C LEU A 822 -30.11 -9.68 -5.48
N PHE A 823 -29.10 -8.85 -5.33
CA PHE A 823 -28.05 -9.01 -4.33
C PHE A 823 -28.27 -8.18 -3.07
N ASN A 824 -29.47 -7.61 -2.89
CA ASN A 824 -29.84 -6.93 -1.65
C ASN A 824 -29.90 -7.94 -0.50
N SER A 825 -29.70 -7.47 0.74
CA SER A 825 -29.63 -8.32 1.93
C SER A 825 -30.91 -9.12 2.21
N GLU A 826 -32.04 -8.70 1.66
CA GLU A 826 -33.33 -9.39 1.75
C GLU A 826 -33.40 -10.62 0.84
N ASN A 827 -32.70 -10.58 -0.30
CA ASN A 827 -32.71 -11.64 -1.32
C ASN A 827 -31.55 -12.63 -1.14
N LEU A 828 -30.48 -12.24 -0.46
CA LEU A 828 -29.31 -13.10 -0.23
C LEU A 828 -29.47 -13.96 1.01
N ASN A 829 -29.11 -15.23 0.90
CA ASN A 829 -28.92 -16.10 2.05
C ASN A 829 -27.87 -15.50 2.99
N SER A 830 -28.08 -15.69 4.29
CA SER A 830 -27.31 -14.98 5.32
C SER A 830 -25.80 -15.29 5.28
N GLU A 831 -25.38 -16.36 4.62
CA GLU A 831 -23.99 -16.78 4.43
C GLU A 831 -23.26 -16.06 3.28
N TYR A 832 -23.97 -15.24 2.51
CA TYR A 832 -23.46 -14.53 1.34
C TYR A 832 -23.53 -13.01 1.53
N TYR A 833 -22.58 -12.31 0.94
CA TYR A 833 -22.48 -10.85 0.98
C TYR A 833 -22.48 -10.31 -0.43
N LYS A 834 -23.23 -9.22 -0.66
CA LYS A 834 -23.33 -8.54 -1.97
C LYS A 834 -21.95 -8.30 -2.61
N ASP A 835 -21.02 -7.76 -1.82
CA ASP A 835 -19.64 -7.47 -2.23
C ASP A 835 -18.89 -8.69 -2.78
N ASP A 836 -19.27 -9.91 -2.42
CA ASP A 836 -18.56 -11.14 -2.82
C ASP A 836 -19.14 -11.77 -4.09
N VAL A 837 -20.44 -11.57 -4.35
CA VAL A 837 -21.19 -12.35 -5.35
C VAL A 837 -21.90 -11.53 -6.43
N GLN A 838 -22.05 -10.20 -6.30
CA GLN A 838 -22.85 -9.46 -7.28
C GLN A 838 -22.26 -9.52 -8.70
N ILE A 839 -23.10 -9.48 -9.73
CA ILE A 839 -22.62 -9.50 -11.12
C ILE A 839 -21.81 -8.24 -11.44
N GLY A 840 -20.61 -8.42 -12.01
CA GLY A 840 -19.71 -7.32 -12.31
C GLY A 840 -20.01 -6.51 -13.58
N HIS A 841 -19.47 -5.28 -13.61
CA HIS A 841 -19.72 -4.31 -14.67
C HIS A 841 -19.20 -4.76 -16.05
N THR A 842 -18.22 -5.68 -16.13
CA THR A 842 -17.64 -6.15 -17.40
C THR A 842 -18.70 -6.75 -18.34
N TYR A 843 -19.73 -7.41 -17.81
CA TYR A 843 -20.81 -7.99 -18.61
C TYR A 843 -21.68 -6.94 -19.31
N PHE A 844 -21.62 -5.69 -18.85
CA PHE A 844 -22.41 -4.56 -19.32
C PHE A 844 -21.59 -3.58 -20.19
N LEU A 845 -20.29 -3.83 -20.38
CA LEU A 845 -19.44 -3.06 -21.30
C LEU A 845 -19.71 -3.51 -22.73
N VAL A 846 -20.63 -2.82 -23.40
CA VAL A 846 -21.18 -3.21 -24.70
C VAL A 846 -21.24 -2.05 -25.69
N THR A 847 -21.18 -2.38 -26.96
CA THR A 847 -21.23 -1.43 -28.09
C THR A 847 -22.56 -1.49 -28.84
N SER A 848 -23.49 -2.35 -28.42
CA SER A 848 -24.85 -2.43 -28.97
C SER A 848 -25.83 -3.08 -27.98
N VAL A 849 -27.12 -2.76 -28.12
CA VAL A 849 -28.20 -3.39 -27.32
C VAL A 849 -28.32 -4.88 -27.61
N GLU A 850 -28.05 -5.31 -28.85
CA GLU A 850 -28.02 -6.73 -29.19
C GLU A 850 -26.90 -7.47 -28.45
N GLN A 851 -25.71 -6.85 -28.34
CA GLN A 851 -24.63 -7.41 -27.54
C GLN A 851 -25.01 -7.50 -26.06
N LEU A 852 -25.72 -6.50 -25.53
CA LEU A 852 -26.24 -6.51 -24.15
C LEU A 852 -27.21 -7.68 -23.93
N TYR A 853 -28.14 -7.89 -24.87
CA TYR A 853 -29.09 -9.01 -24.83
C TYR A 853 -28.38 -10.37 -24.85
N LEU A 854 -27.38 -10.55 -25.71
CA LEU A 854 -26.60 -11.79 -25.78
C LEU A 854 -25.80 -12.04 -24.48
N ARG A 855 -25.21 -11.00 -23.89
CA ARG A 855 -24.54 -11.07 -22.58
C ARG A 855 -25.53 -11.44 -21.47
N PHE A 856 -26.72 -10.83 -21.48
CA PHE A 856 -27.80 -11.14 -20.55
C PHE A 856 -28.22 -12.60 -20.62
N ARG A 857 -28.54 -13.09 -21.83
CA ARG A 857 -29.03 -14.44 -22.08
C ARG A 857 -27.99 -15.52 -21.80
N TYR A 858 -26.76 -15.35 -22.27
CA TYR A 858 -25.75 -16.41 -22.29
C TYR A 858 -24.65 -16.29 -21.24
N GLN A 859 -24.60 -15.21 -20.46
CA GLN A 859 -23.62 -15.05 -19.38
C GLN A 859 -24.28 -14.69 -18.05
N ILE A 860 -25.11 -13.64 -18.01
CA ILE A 860 -25.71 -13.17 -16.76
C ILE A 860 -26.71 -14.19 -16.20
N ILE A 861 -27.71 -14.62 -16.98
CA ILE A 861 -28.71 -15.60 -16.51
C ILE A 861 -28.06 -16.93 -16.07
N PRO A 862 -27.13 -17.54 -16.84
CA PRO A 862 -26.46 -18.76 -16.41
C PRO A 862 -25.76 -18.65 -15.04
N ILE A 863 -25.04 -17.56 -14.79
CA ILE A 863 -24.38 -17.31 -13.48
C ILE A 863 -25.42 -17.20 -12.37
N LEU A 864 -26.48 -16.40 -12.58
CA LEU A 864 -27.55 -16.24 -11.60
C LEU A 864 -28.27 -17.57 -11.29
N ARG A 865 -28.44 -18.42 -12.31
CA ARG A 865 -29.02 -19.76 -12.17
C ARG A 865 -28.12 -20.69 -11.38
N GLU A 866 -26.80 -20.61 -11.55
CA GLU A 866 -25.83 -21.34 -10.72
C GLU A 866 -25.91 -20.88 -9.26
N TYR A 867 -25.90 -19.56 -9.03
CA TYR A 867 -26.08 -18.99 -7.68
C TYR A 867 -27.39 -19.42 -7.02
N TYR A 868 -28.48 -19.48 -7.78
CA TYR A 868 -29.75 -20.00 -7.27
C TYR A 868 -29.66 -21.49 -6.89
N LYS A 869 -29.02 -22.32 -7.72
CA LYS A 869 -28.81 -23.76 -7.43
C LYS A 869 -27.90 -23.99 -6.23
N ASP A 870 -26.90 -23.14 -6.03
CA ASP A 870 -25.99 -23.18 -4.88
C ASP A 870 -26.63 -22.65 -3.59
N GLY A 871 -27.90 -22.24 -3.65
CA GLY A 871 -28.63 -21.71 -2.50
C GLY A 871 -28.12 -20.34 -2.07
N MET A 872 -27.63 -19.50 -2.98
CA MET A 872 -27.20 -18.14 -2.63
C MET A 872 -28.38 -17.19 -2.39
N PHE A 873 -29.52 -17.44 -3.03
CA PHE A 873 -30.70 -16.57 -2.93
C PHE A 873 -31.86 -17.19 -2.14
N GLN A 874 -32.65 -16.33 -1.52
CA GLN A 874 -33.99 -16.58 -0.97
C GLN A 874 -35.00 -15.77 -1.79
N LEU A 875 -35.37 -16.27 -2.97
CA LEU A 875 -36.28 -15.54 -3.87
C LEU A 875 -37.74 -15.95 -3.60
N GLU A 876 -38.56 -15.03 -3.12
CA GLU A 876 -40.01 -15.19 -3.08
C GLU A 876 -40.60 -14.80 -4.44
N THR A 877 -41.47 -15.63 -5.01
CA THR A 877 -42.17 -15.34 -6.28
C THR A 877 -43.59 -14.80 -6.01
N PRO A 878 -43.85 -13.49 -6.14
CA PRO A 878 -45.19 -12.92 -6.01
C PRO A 878 -46.06 -13.16 -7.26
N GLU A 879 -47.38 -13.15 -7.11
CA GLU A 879 -48.36 -13.67 -8.11
C GLU A 879 -48.62 -12.79 -9.35
N THR A 880 -48.05 -11.58 -9.49
CA THR A 880 -48.36 -10.66 -10.62
C THR A 880 -47.11 -10.01 -11.23
N ASP A 881 -46.96 -10.11 -12.56
CA ASP A 881 -45.85 -9.58 -13.37
C ASP A 881 -46.23 -8.24 -14.03
N THR A 882 -45.63 -7.13 -13.61
CA THR A 882 -45.85 -5.81 -14.20
C THR A 882 -44.59 -5.12 -14.75
N ASP A 883 -43.40 -5.63 -14.47
CA ASP A 883 -42.13 -4.94 -14.76
C ASP A 883 -40.98 -5.83 -15.30
N GLY A 884 -41.25 -7.08 -15.68
CA GLY A 884 -40.24 -8.00 -16.21
C GLY A 884 -39.35 -8.67 -15.15
N TRP A 885 -39.46 -8.27 -13.89
CA TRP A 885 -38.75 -8.88 -12.76
C TRP A 885 -39.12 -10.35 -12.57
N TYR A 886 -40.42 -10.67 -12.69
CA TYR A 886 -40.89 -12.04 -12.54
C TYR A 886 -40.36 -12.94 -13.65
N GLY A 887 -40.29 -12.40 -14.87
CA GLY A 887 -39.64 -13.08 -15.99
C GLY A 887 -38.17 -13.39 -15.71
N LEU A 888 -37.42 -12.44 -15.13
CA LEU A 888 -36.03 -12.66 -14.71
C LEU A 888 -35.92 -13.77 -13.66
N LEU A 889 -36.75 -13.74 -12.62
CA LEU A 889 -36.81 -14.81 -11.62
C LEU A 889 -37.15 -16.16 -12.26
N GLY A 890 -38.04 -16.16 -13.26
CA GLY A 890 -38.40 -17.34 -14.04
C GLY A 890 -37.24 -17.92 -14.87
N CYS A 891 -36.41 -17.06 -15.45
CA CYS A 891 -35.17 -17.44 -16.12
C CYS A 891 -34.16 -18.05 -15.12
N ILE A 892 -34.06 -17.50 -13.91
CA ILE A 892 -33.13 -17.95 -12.86
C ILE A 892 -33.55 -19.31 -12.28
N ASN A 893 -34.83 -19.46 -11.91
CA ASN A 893 -35.33 -20.71 -11.32
C ASN A 893 -35.55 -21.82 -12.37
N GLY A 894 -35.48 -21.48 -13.66
CA GLY A 894 -35.59 -22.41 -14.78
C GLY A 894 -37.02 -22.72 -15.24
N THR A 895 -38.01 -21.93 -14.82
CA THR A 895 -39.38 -21.99 -15.36
C THR A 895 -39.51 -21.35 -16.74
N VAL A 896 -38.55 -20.50 -17.12
CA VAL A 896 -38.35 -20.01 -18.50
C VAL A 896 -37.12 -20.70 -19.07
N ASP A 897 -37.29 -21.43 -20.17
CA ASP A 897 -36.16 -22.05 -20.87
C ASP A 897 -35.48 -21.03 -21.79
N ILE A 898 -34.30 -20.56 -21.36
CA ILE A 898 -33.55 -19.56 -22.11
C ILE A 898 -33.12 -20.00 -23.51
N ASN A 899 -33.09 -21.30 -23.82
CA ASN A 899 -32.71 -21.82 -25.12
C ASN A 899 -33.91 -22.04 -26.03
N ALA A 900 -35.05 -22.46 -25.47
CA ALA A 900 -36.26 -22.77 -26.24
C ALA A 900 -37.22 -21.57 -26.41
N GLU A 901 -37.23 -20.61 -25.47
CA GLU A 901 -38.20 -19.51 -25.41
C GLU A 901 -37.56 -18.14 -25.73
N GLU A 902 -36.85 -18.03 -26.84
CA GLU A 902 -36.10 -16.81 -27.21
C GLU A 902 -36.94 -15.54 -27.20
N ASP A 903 -38.11 -15.54 -27.84
CA ASP A 903 -38.98 -14.36 -27.92
C ASP A 903 -39.44 -13.90 -26.53
N ARG A 904 -39.68 -14.85 -25.62
CA ARG A 904 -40.09 -14.56 -24.23
C ARG A 904 -38.93 -13.97 -23.43
N VAL A 905 -37.72 -14.51 -23.57
CA VAL A 905 -36.52 -13.97 -22.91
C VAL A 905 -36.20 -12.57 -23.41
N LYS A 906 -36.42 -12.30 -24.70
CA LYS A 906 -36.25 -10.97 -25.29
C LYS A 906 -37.26 -9.96 -24.76
N ASP A 907 -38.54 -10.34 -24.64
CA ASP A 907 -39.57 -9.51 -24.00
C ASP A 907 -39.22 -9.17 -22.54
N ILE A 908 -38.73 -10.16 -21.78
CA ILE A 908 -38.25 -9.95 -20.41
C ILE A 908 -37.11 -8.93 -20.36
N PHE A 909 -36.10 -9.10 -21.22
CA PHE A 909 -34.98 -8.17 -21.33
C PHE A 909 -35.43 -6.74 -21.67
N GLU A 910 -36.32 -6.58 -22.66
CA GLU A 910 -36.83 -5.27 -23.06
C GLU A 910 -37.63 -4.56 -21.96
N LYS A 911 -38.35 -5.31 -21.12
CA LYS A 911 -39.04 -4.75 -19.94
C LYS A 911 -38.06 -4.28 -18.86
N LEU A 912 -37.00 -5.04 -18.61
CA LEU A 912 -36.00 -4.71 -17.59
C LEU A 912 -35.23 -3.42 -17.91
N ILE A 913 -34.94 -3.15 -19.19
CA ILE A 913 -34.19 -1.94 -19.61
C ILE A 913 -35.06 -0.68 -19.76
N LYS A 914 -36.39 -0.81 -19.76
CA LYS A 914 -37.33 0.33 -19.93
C LYS A 914 -37.80 0.94 -18.61
N ASN A 915 -37.75 0.17 -17.51
CA ASN A 915 -38.32 0.52 -16.21
C ASN A 915 -37.26 0.69 -15.09
N GLY A 916 -35.96 0.71 -15.41
CA GLY A 916 -34.87 0.82 -14.43
C GLY A 916 -34.20 2.18 -14.41
#